data_AF-A0A3N5FZN0-F1
#
_entry.id   AF-A0A3N5FZN0-F1
#
_cell.length_a   1.000
_cell.length_b   1.000
_cell.length_c   1.000
_cell.angle_alpha   90.00
_cell.angle_beta   90.00
_cell.angle_gamma   90.00
#
_symmetry.space_group_name_H-M   'P 1'
#
loop_
_entity.id
_entity.type
_entity.pdbx_description
1 polymer ?
#
loop_
_entity_poly.entity_id
_entity_poly.type
_entity_poly.pdbx_seq_one_letter_code
_entity_poly.pdbx_strand_id
1 'polypeptide(L)'
;FPPVAVYQKRMRGADYLNGQTDGQPHRQTTLEEMLLLHVTNLNPAVTLYKELFDDYPLKQATAYEALVGGLADFFSGETGFGGQGSVETLIHVLRAPAIASPYSLEGQLHFLLDKWGAMLGESFILRILRGIDFVKEAAIRGPFAGGFAGEASVISFGGAYAEYERFSPDKDWMPRCVLIAKNSYVWLDQLSKQYGREIRRLDQIPDEELDKIAKAGITGLWLIGLWERSMASQRMKQMMGQADAVASAYSLMSYEIAGDLGGWDALGNLRWRAWQRGIRLSADMVPNHMGIDSRWVVEHPDWFLSLPYSPYPNYSFNGADLSNDNRVGIFIEDHYYDKNDAAVVFKRADRWTGDVRYIYHGNDGTSMPWNDTAQLNFAQAEVREAVIQTILHVARNFPIIRFDAAMTLAKKHIQRLWFPEPGAGGAIPSRSEHGLTRAEFDAAIPEEFWREVVDRAAAEVPDTLLLAEAFWMMEGYFVRTLGMHRVYNSAFMHMLRDEDNAKYRSVMKNTLEFDPQIMKRYVNFMNNPDEKTAIEQFGNGDKYFGVAAMLVTLPGLPMIGHGQIEGFREKYGMEYRRAYWDEQPDEGLMAHHERVIYPLIRHRYLFAEVENFLLYDVFTPEGVVNEDIFAYSNGPSSGSGQAERALVVYHNKY
;
A
#
# COMPACT_ATOMS: atom_id res chain seq x y z
N PHE A 1 -22.79 -35.66 -15.01
CA PHE A 1 -22.83 -34.79 -16.21
C PHE A 1 -22.83 -35.65 -17.48
N PRO A 2 -23.83 -35.57 -18.40
CA PRO A 2 -23.72 -36.33 -19.64
C PRO A 2 -22.48 -35.86 -20.40
N PRO A 3 -21.69 -36.76 -21.01
CA PRO A 3 -20.60 -36.36 -21.88
C PRO A 3 -21.12 -35.38 -22.93
N VAL A 4 -20.30 -34.38 -23.28
CA VAL A 4 -20.68 -33.31 -24.22
C VAL A 4 -21.30 -33.87 -25.50
N ALA A 5 -20.81 -35.01 -25.99
CA ALA A 5 -21.35 -35.70 -27.16
C ALA A 5 -22.78 -36.22 -26.97
N VAL A 6 -23.13 -36.73 -25.78
CA VAL A 6 -24.49 -37.18 -25.44
C VAL A 6 -25.41 -35.98 -25.26
N TYR A 7 -24.94 -34.94 -24.56
CA TYR A 7 -25.68 -33.70 -24.34
C TYR A 7 -26.03 -32.99 -25.67
N GLN A 8 -25.06 -32.90 -26.58
CA GLN A 8 -25.23 -32.32 -27.91
C GLN A 8 -25.94 -33.26 -28.91
N LYS A 9 -26.45 -34.42 -28.43
CA LYS A 9 -27.13 -35.44 -29.24
C LYS A 9 -26.30 -36.01 -30.40
N ARG A 10 -24.97 -35.91 -30.32
CA ARG A 10 -24.02 -36.52 -31.27
C ARG A 10 -23.81 -38.01 -31.01
N MET A 11 -24.16 -38.49 -29.82
CA MET A 11 -24.09 -39.90 -29.41
C MET A 11 -25.32 -40.25 -28.56
N ARG A 12 -25.88 -41.45 -28.70
CA ARG A 12 -26.98 -41.89 -27.82
C ARG A 12 -26.41 -42.31 -26.47
N GLY A 13 -27.16 -42.09 -25.38
CA GLY A 13 -26.73 -42.48 -24.03
C GLY A 13 -26.42 -43.98 -23.89
N ALA A 14 -27.17 -44.85 -24.56
CA ALA A 14 -26.90 -46.29 -24.57
C ALA A 14 -25.58 -46.64 -25.26
N ASP A 15 -25.23 -45.93 -26.33
CA ASP A 15 -23.95 -46.14 -27.03
C ASP A 15 -22.79 -45.66 -26.16
N TYR A 16 -22.96 -44.54 -25.46
CA TYR A 16 -21.98 -44.08 -24.47
C TYR A 16 -21.80 -45.11 -23.37
N LEU A 17 -22.87 -45.59 -22.73
CA LEU A 17 -22.77 -46.55 -21.63
C LEU A 17 -22.16 -47.90 -22.02
N ASN A 18 -22.10 -48.25 -23.30
CA ASN A 18 -21.44 -49.47 -23.76
C ASN A 18 -19.98 -49.24 -24.20
N GLY A 19 -19.49 -48.00 -24.12
CA GLY A 19 -18.12 -47.63 -24.45
C GLY A 19 -17.17 -47.61 -23.25
N GLN A 20 -15.94 -47.22 -23.54
CA GLN A 20 -14.88 -46.98 -22.57
C GLN A 20 -13.98 -45.83 -23.04
N THR A 21 -13.36 -45.12 -22.10
CA THR A 21 -12.34 -44.10 -22.36
C THR A 21 -11.10 -44.46 -21.52
N ASP A 22 -9.91 -44.45 -22.13
CA ASP A 22 -8.64 -44.79 -21.47
C ASP A 22 -8.66 -46.13 -20.69
N GLY A 23 -9.44 -47.09 -21.17
CA GLY A 23 -9.60 -48.41 -20.54
C GLY A 23 -10.63 -48.48 -19.41
N GLN A 24 -11.27 -47.36 -19.04
CA GLN A 24 -12.32 -47.31 -18.02
C GLN A 24 -13.71 -47.43 -18.67
N PRO A 25 -14.54 -48.43 -18.28
CA PRO A 25 -15.91 -48.55 -18.76
C PRO A 25 -16.78 -47.36 -18.37
N HIS A 26 -17.49 -46.77 -19.33
CA HIS A 26 -18.33 -45.58 -19.07
C HIS A 26 -19.44 -45.81 -18.05
N ARG A 27 -19.89 -47.07 -17.84
CA ARG A 27 -20.83 -47.41 -16.76
C ARG A 27 -20.26 -47.13 -15.38
N GLN A 28 -18.98 -47.44 -15.16
CA GLN A 28 -18.33 -47.20 -13.88
C GLN A 28 -18.21 -45.69 -13.62
N THR A 29 -17.74 -44.94 -14.60
CA THR A 29 -17.69 -43.47 -14.54
C THR A 29 -19.07 -42.87 -14.27
N THR A 30 -20.12 -43.40 -14.91
CA THR A 30 -21.50 -42.90 -14.69
C THR A 30 -22.00 -43.18 -13.27
N LEU A 31 -21.68 -44.34 -12.70
CA LEU A 31 -22.04 -44.68 -11.31
C LEU A 31 -21.28 -43.82 -10.30
N GLU A 32 -19.98 -43.56 -10.55
CA GLU A 32 -19.16 -42.64 -9.75
C GLU A 32 -19.74 -41.22 -9.75
N GLU A 33 -20.07 -40.70 -10.93
CA GLU A 33 -20.72 -39.39 -11.10
C GLU A 33 -22.08 -39.31 -10.37
N MET A 34 -22.89 -40.38 -10.39
CA MET A 34 -24.15 -40.44 -9.65
C MET A 34 -23.93 -40.43 -8.13
N LEU A 35 -22.89 -41.11 -7.65
CA LEU A 35 -22.52 -41.09 -6.24
C LEU A 35 -22.05 -39.71 -5.80
N LEU A 36 -21.17 -39.06 -6.58
CA LEU A 36 -20.70 -37.71 -6.32
C LEU A 36 -21.86 -36.71 -6.30
N LEU A 37 -22.74 -36.77 -7.30
CA LEU A 37 -23.95 -35.96 -7.37
C LEU A 37 -24.81 -36.10 -6.12
N HIS A 38 -25.04 -37.34 -5.66
CA HIS A 38 -25.81 -37.61 -4.46
C HIS A 38 -25.15 -37.04 -3.20
N VAL A 39 -23.86 -37.30 -3.01
CA VAL A 39 -23.10 -36.79 -1.84
C VAL A 39 -23.09 -35.26 -1.83
N THR A 40 -22.90 -34.61 -2.98
CA THR A 40 -22.95 -33.15 -3.12
C THR A 40 -24.33 -32.59 -2.74
N ASN A 41 -25.43 -33.22 -3.18
CA ASN A 41 -26.80 -32.79 -2.82
C ASN A 41 -27.14 -33.02 -1.33
N LEU A 42 -26.38 -33.86 -0.62
CA LEU A 42 -26.50 -34.04 0.83
C LEU A 42 -25.68 -33.02 1.65
N ASN A 43 -24.89 -32.17 1.00
CA ASN A 43 -24.04 -31.17 1.66
C ASN A 43 -24.75 -29.80 1.73
N PRO A 44 -25.15 -29.32 2.93
CA PRO A 44 -25.88 -28.06 3.03
C PRO A 44 -25.04 -26.83 2.65
N ALA A 45 -23.71 -26.88 2.78
CA ALA A 45 -22.81 -25.75 2.52
C ALA A 45 -22.74 -25.34 1.04
N VAL A 46 -23.18 -26.21 0.13
CA VAL A 46 -23.19 -25.92 -1.32
C VAL A 46 -24.58 -25.49 -1.84
N THR A 47 -25.56 -25.28 -0.96
CA THR A 47 -26.96 -24.99 -1.36
C THR A 47 -27.08 -23.79 -2.32
N LEU A 48 -26.21 -22.77 -2.18
CA LEU A 48 -26.17 -21.60 -3.07
C LEU A 48 -25.83 -21.98 -4.54
N TYR A 49 -25.17 -23.11 -4.75
CA TYR A 49 -24.74 -23.61 -6.05
C TYR A 49 -25.64 -24.74 -6.58
N LYS A 50 -26.79 -24.97 -5.95
CA LYS A 50 -27.69 -26.09 -6.26
C LYS A 50 -28.06 -26.15 -7.74
N GLU A 51 -28.16 -25.00 -8.42
CA GLU A 51 -28.45 -24.94 -9.86
C GLU A 51 -27.44 -25.72 -10.73
N LEU A 52 -26.21 -25.91 -10.27
CA LEU A 52 -25.15 -26.62 -11.01
C LEU A 52 -25.26 -28.14 -10.89
N PHE A 53 -25.96 -28.66 -9.88
CA PHE A 53 -25.99 -30.09 -9.55
C PHE A 53 -27.34 -30.57 -9.01
N ASP A 54 -28.45 -29.91 -9.35
CA ASP A 54 -29.78 -30.30 -8.85
C ASP A 54 -30.17 -31.71 -9.31
N ASP A 55 -30.34 -32.62 -8.36
CA ASP A 55 -30.75 -34.00 -8.63
C ASP A 55 -32.27 -34.22 -8.56
N TYR A 56 -33.05 -33.17 -8.25
CA TYR A 56 -34.51 -33.25 -8.14
C TYR A 56 -35.19 -33.81 -9.41
N PRO A 57 -34.81 -33.42 -10.65
CA PRO A 57 -35.41 -34.00 -11.85
C PRO A 57 -35.13 -35.51 -11.99
N LEU A 58 -33.95 -35.96 -11.57
CA LEU A 58 -33.57 -37.38 -11.64
C LEU A 58 -34.37 -38.22 -10.65
N LYS A 59 -34.59 -37.70 -9.43
CA LYS A 59 -35.42 -38.35 -8.40
C LYS A 59 -36.86 -38.54 -8.86
N GLN A 60 -37.42 -37.58 -9.60
CA GLN A 60 -38.81 -37.64 -10.08
C GLN A 60 -39.00 -38.54 -11.31
N ALA A 61 -38.02 -38.57 -12.22
CA ALA A 61 -38.20 -39.14 -13.56
C ALA A 61 -37.48 -40.48 -13.80
N THR A 62 -36.64 -40.95 -12.87
CA THR A 62 -35.74 -42.09 -13.10
C THR A 62 -35.58 -42.99 -11.87
N ALA A 63 -34.92 -44.14 -12.03
CA ALA A 63 -34.56 -45.06 -10.94
C ALA A 63 -33.33 -44.59 -10.11
N TYR A 64 -32.97 -43.31 -10.19
CA TYR A 64 -31.77 -42.74 -9.57
C TYR A 64 -31.68 -43.02 -8.06
N GLU A 65 -32.77 -42.84 -7.30
CA GLU A 65 -32.75 -43.09 -5.84
C GLU A 65 -32.46 -44.56 -5.50
N ALA A 66 -33.07 -45.49 -6.25
CA ALA A 66 -32.82 -46.91 -6.07
C ALA A 66 -31.38 -47.30 -6.43
N LEU A 67 -30.83 -46.69 -7.49
CA LEU A 67 -29.45 -46.92 -7.92
C LEU A 67 -28.45 -46.43 -6.87
N VAL A 68 -28.63 -45.23 -6.33
CA VAL A 68 -27.72 -44.70 -5.30
C VAL A 68 -27.87 -45.44 -3.97
N GLY A 69 -29.08 -45.85 -3.60
CA GLY A 69 -29.30 -46.75 -2.46
C GLY A 69 -28.53 -48.07 -2.62
N GLY A 70 -28.60 -48.68 -3.81
CA GLY A 70 -27.83 -49.90 -4.11
C GLY A 70 -26.31 -49.70 -4.08
N LEU A 71 -25.81 -48.51 -4.47
CA LEU A 71 -24.39 -48.17 -4.33
C LEU A 71 -23.97 -48.08 -2.85
N ALA A 72 -24.82 -47.51 -2.00
CA ALA A 72 -24.56 -47.45 -0.57
C ALA A 72 -24.50 -48.84 0.08
N ASP A 73 -25.43 -49.73 -0.30
CA ASP A 73 -25.42 -51.12 0.15
C ASP A 73 -24.16 -51.86 -0.32
N PHE A 74 -23.76 -51.65 -1.58
CA PHE A 74 -22.52 -52.23 -2.12
C PHE A 74 -21.29 -51.82 -1.30
N PHE A 75 -21.07 -50.52 -1.07
CA PHE A 75 -19.91 -50.04 -0.31
C PHE A 75 -19.96 -50.39 1.19
N SER A 76 -21.11 -50.82 1.72
CA SER A 76 -21.22 -51.35 3.09
C SER A 76 -20.64 -52.76 3.23
N GLY A 77 -20.58 -53.53 2.14
CA GLY A 77 -19.98 -54.87 2.09
C GLY A 77 -18.49 -54.89 1.74
N GLU A 78 -17.92 -53.75 1.35
CA GLU A 78 -16.51 -53.60 0.98
C GLU A 78 -15.60 -53.36 2.19
N THR A 79 -14.27 -53.48 2.00
CA THR A 79 -13.31 -53.21 3.08
C THR A 79 -13.34 -51.73 3.46
N GLY A 80 -13.61 -51.43 4.74
CA GLY A 80 -13.71 -50.06 5.25
C GLY A 80 -12.43 -49.25 5.14
N PHE A 81 -12.57 -47.93 5.20
CA PHE A 81 -11.45 -46.98 5.15
C PHE A 81 -10.64 -47.05 6.45
N GLY A 82 -9.34 -47.34 6.38
CA GLY A 82 -8.46 -47.50 7.56
C GLY A 82 -7.97 -48.94 7.85
N GLY A 83 -8.30 -49.91 6.98
CA GLY A 83 -7.81 -51.29 7.08
C GLY A 83 -8.84 -52.28 7.65
N GLN A 84 -8.43 -53.55 7.83
CA GLN A 84 -9.33 -54.61 8.29
C GLN A 84 -9.91 -54.30 9.68
N GLY A 85 -11.24 -54.14 9.74
CA GLY A 85 -11.99 -53.88 10.98
C GLY A 85 -12.61 -52.48 11.10
N SER A 86 -12.38 -51.57 10.13
CA SER A 86 -13.04 -50.26 10.11
C SER A 86 -14.51 -50.36 9.68
N VAL A 87 -15.40 -49.65 10.38
CA VAL A 87 -16.85 -49.53 10.09
C VAL A 87 -17.14 -48.31 9.18
N GLU A 88 -16.13 -47.49 8.86
CA GLU A 88 -16.29 -46.33 7.98
C GLU A 88 -16.29 -46.78 6.51
N THR A 89 -17.46 -46.72 5.85
CA THR A 89 -17.62 -46.96 4.40
C THR A 89 -17.12 -45.75 3.60
N LEU A 90 -16.92 -45.92 2.29
CA LEU A 90 -16.56 -44.80 1.40
C LEU A 90 -17.54 -43.62 1.52
N ILE A 91 -18.84 -43.91 1.65
CA ILE A 91 -19.87 -42.87 1.80
C ILE A 91 -19.73 -42.14 3.14
N HIS A 92 -19.40 -42.84 4.23
CA HIS A 92 -19.13 -42.20 5.52
C HIS A 92 -17.95 -41.24 5.42
N VAL A 93 -16.88 -41.65 4.75
CA VAL A 93 -15.69 -40.80 4.52
C VAL A 93 -16.05 -39.58 3.68
N LEU A 94 -16.71 -39.76 2.52
CA LEU A 94 -17.08 -38.64 1.64
C LEU A 94 -18.04 -37.64 2.30
N ARG A 95 -18.86 -38.08 3.26
CA ARG A 95 -19.81 -37.22 3.99
C ARG A 95 -19.26 -36.62 5.28
N ALA A 96 -18.19 -37.17 5.84
CA ALA A 96 -17.66 -36.74 7.15
C ALA A 96 -17.37 -35.23 7.23
N PRO A 97 -16.77 -34.57 6.21
CA PRO A 97 -16.58 -33.12 6.26
C PRO A 97 -17.91 -32.36 6.36
N ALA A 98 -18.88 -32.69 5.51
CA ALA A 98 -20.19 -32.05 5.50
C ALA A 98 -21.02 -32.32 6.77
N ILE A 99 -20.72 -33.39 7.51
CA ILE A 99 -21.34 -33.64 8.83
C ILE A 99 -20.65 -32.80 9.91
N ALA A 100 -19.32 -32.71 9.88
CA ALA A 100 -18.54 -31.95 10.86
C ALA A 100 -18.74 -30.43 10.72
N SER A 101 -18.90 -29.93 9.50
CA SER A 101 -19.18 -28.52 9.22
C SER A 101 -20.28 -28.35 8.16
N PRO A 102 -21.56 -28.47 8.55
CA PRO A 102 -22.67 -28.57 7.59
C PRO A 102 -22.89 -27.35 6.71
N TYR A 103 -22.57 -26.15 7.21
CA TYR A 103 -22.88 -24.89 6.53
C TYR A 103 -21.64 -24.07 6.16
N SER A 104 -20.43 -24.64 6.27
CA SER A 104 -19.18 -23.94 5.96
C SER A 104 -18.25 -24.79 5.11
N LEU A 105 -18.05 -24.40 3.86
CA LEU A 105 -17.06 -25.02 2.97
C LEU A 105 -15.64 -24.89 3.53
N GLU A 106 -15.32 -23.74 4.10
CA GLU A 106 -14.05 -23.51 4.81
C GLU A 106 -13.86 -24.54 5.94
N GLY A 107 -14.88 -24.71 6.79
CA GLY A 107 -14.84 -25.67 7.89
C GLY A 107 -14.73 -27.12 7.42
N GLN A 108 -15.31 -27.46 6.26
CA GLN A 108 -15.16 -28.78 5.65
C GLN A 108 -13.73 -29.03 5.17
N LEU A 109 -13.08 -28.03 4.54
CA LEU A 109 -11.70 -28.13 4.10
C LEU A 109 -10.71 -28.21 5.27
N HIS A 110 -10.94 -27.47 6.36
CA HIS A 110 -10.15 -27.61 7.59
C HIS A 110 -10.27 -29.01 8.19
N PHE A 111 -11.47 -29.58 8.23
CA PHE A 111 -11.68 -30.95 8.71
C PHE A 111 -10.88 -31.99 7.91
N LEU A 112 -10.76 -31.81 6.59
CA LEU A 112 -9.93 -32.70 5.74
C LEU A 112 -8.46 -32.65 6.14
N LEU A 113 -7.92 -31.45 6.40
CA LEU A 113 -6.54 -31.26 6.84
C LEU A 113 -6.31 -31.90 8.20
N ASP A 114 -7.21 -31.67 9.16
CA ASP A 114 -7.06 -32.17 10.52
C ASP A 114 -7.18 -33.69 10.60
N LYS A 115 -8.15 -34.29 9.90
CA LYS A 115 -8.41 -35.74 9.97
C LYS A 115 -7.49 -36.55 9.04
N TRP A 116 -7.17 -36.03 7.86
CA TRP A 116 -6.50 -36.81 6.80
C TRP A 116 -5.22 -36.17 6.25
N GLY A 117 -4.80 -34.98 6.72
CA GLY A 117 -3.64 -34.26 6.19
C GLY A 117 -2.38 -35.14 6.03
N ALA A 118 -2.06 -35.98 7.03
CA ALA A 118 -0.91 -36.88 6.99
C ALA A 118 -0.93 -37.91 5.84
N MET A 119 -2.10 -38.20 5.27
CA MET A 119 -2.29 -39.21 4.21
C MET A 119 -2.40 -38.60 2.81
N LEU A 120 -2.67 -37.30 2.71
CA LEU A 120 -3.02 -36.64 1.45
C LEU A 120 -1.80 -36.23 0.61
N GLY A 121 -0.62 -36.21 1.21
CA GLY A 121 0.60 -35.75 0.56
C GLY A 121 0.64 -34.24 0.37
N GLU A 122 1.85 -33.70 0.20
CA GLU A 122 2.11 -32.25 0.20
C GLU A 122 1.34 -31.49 -0.89
N SER A 123 1.31 -32.03 -2.12
CA SER A 123 0.62 -31.38 -3.24
C SER A 123 -0.90 -31.22 -3.02
N PHE A 124 -1.54 -32.19 -2.36
CA PHE A 124 -2.98 -32.15 -2.11
C PHE A 124 -3.31 -31.27 -0.90
N ILE A 125 -2.45 -31.25 0.12
CA ILE A 125 -2.54 -30.29 1.24
C ILE A 125 -2.48 -28.86 0.70
N LEU A 126 -1.51 -28.55 -0.16
CA LEU A 126 -1.38 -27.22 -0.77
C LEU A 126 -2.63 -26.84 -1.59
N ARG A 127 -3.24 -27.81 -2.29
CA ARG A 127 -4.50 -27.60 -3.02
C ARG A 127 -5.68 -27.29 -2.09
N ILE A 128 -5.79 -27.98 -0.94
CA ILE A 128 -6.83 -27.70 0.05
C ILE A 128 -6.64 -26.30 0.66
N LEU A 129 -5.41 -25.98 1.06
CA LEU A 129 -5.07 -24.67 1.62
C LEU A 129 -5.42 -23.52 0.66
N ARG A 130 -5.09 -23.65 -0.64
CA ARG A 130 -5.51 -22.69 -1.67
C ARG A 130 -7.03 -22.61 -1.83
N GLY A 131 -7.74 -23.73 -1.69
CA GLY A 131 -9.20 -23.76 -1.71
C GLY A 131 -9.82 -23.00 -0.54
N ILE A 132 -9.24 -23.11 0.66
CA ILE A 132 -9.62 -22.33 1.84
C ILE A 132 -9.45 -20.83 1.56
N ASP A 133 -8.30 -20.45 1.00
CA ASP A 133 -8.01 -19.04 0.68
C ASP A 133 -9.02 -18.47 -0.33
N PHE A 134 -9.35 -19.23 -1.37
CA PHE A 134 -10.35 -18.84 -2.37
C PHE A 134 -11.73 -18.61 -1.75
N VAL A 135 -12.17 -19.49 -0.83
CA VAL A 135 -13.45 -19.33 -0.12
C VAL A 135 -13.46 -18.08 0.76
N LYS A 136 -12.34 -17.79 1.45
CA LYS A 136 -12.19 -16.57 2.26
C LYS A 136 -12.24 -15.31 1.40
N GLU A 137 -11.59 -15.33 0.26
CA GLU A 137 -11.52 -14.20 -0.67
C GLU A 137 -12.90 -13.83 -1.25
N ALA A 138 -13.75 -14.82 -1.54
CA ALA A 138 -15.12 -14.58 -1.99
C ALA A 138 -15.97 -13.79 -0.97
N ALA A 139 -15.68 -13.92 0.33
CA ALA A 139 -16.34 -13.16 1.39
C ALA A 139 -15.87 -11.69 1.46
N ILE A 140 -14.68 -11.38 0.94
CA ILE A 140 -14.08 -10.03 0.96
C ILE A 140 -14.63 -9.14 -0.18
N ARG A 141 -15.19 -9.72 -1.26
CA ARG A 141 -15.72 -9.00 -2.44
C ARG A 141 -17.02 -8.20 -2.21
N GLY A 142 -17.41 -7.93 -0.96
CA GLY A 142 -18.61 -7.17 -0.63
C GLY A 142 -18.42 -5.64 -0.78
N PRO A 143 -19.49 -4.85 -1.07
CA PRO A 143 -19.39 -3.43 -1.46
C PRO A 143 -18.91 -2.44 -0.39
N PHE A 144 -18.51 -2.91 0.80
CA PHE A 144 -18.30 -2.06 1.99
C PHE A 144 -16.91 -2.20 2.64
N ALA A 145 -15.93 -2.83 1.99
CA ALA A 145 -14.59 -3.01 2.55
C ALA A 145 -13.57 -1.90 2.19
N GLY A 146 -14.05 -0.68 1.92
CA GLY A 146 -13.21 0.46 1.53
C GLY A 146 -13.20 1.57 2.57
N GLY A 147 -12.10 1.71 3.29
CA GLY A 147 -11.82 2.87 4.13
C GLY A 147 -10.93 2.53 5.32
N PHE A 148 -9.63 2.87 5.25
CA PHE A 148 -8.81 2.97 6.47
C PHE A 148 -9.28 4.19 7.27
N ALA A 149 -10.24 3.96 8.17
CA ALA A 149 -10.42 4.78 9.36
C ALA A 149 -9.75 4.03 10.52
N GLY A 150 -8.42 3.94 10.48
CA GLY A 150 -7.65 3.33 11.57
C GLY A 150 -7.35 4.37 12.64
N GLU A 151 -7.78 4.13 13.88
CA GLU A 151 -7.25 4.88 15.03
C GLU A 151 -5.71 4.72 15.09
N ALA A 152 -5.00 5.82 15.34
CA ALA A 152 -3.55 5.77 15.52
C ALA A 152 -3.22 4.94 16.78
N SER A 153 -2.66 3.74 16.58
CA SER A 153 -2.24 2.87 17.66
C SER A 153 -0.95 3.38 18.31
N VAL A 154 -0.74 3.03 19.59
CA VAL A 154 0.52 3.30 20.28
C VAL A 154 1.62 2.46 19.63
N ILE A 155 2.68 3.10 19.14
CA ILE A 155 3.85 2.41 18.61
C ILE A 155 4.44 1.52 19.72
N SER A 156 4.52 0.23 19.44
CA SER A 156 5.12 -0.78 20.32
C SER A 156 6.28 -1.44 19.58
N PHE A 157 7.44 -1.48 20.21
CA PHE A 157 8.65 -2.11 19.67
C PHE A 157 8.76 -3.54 20.19
N GLY A 158 9.09 -4.50 19.31
CA GLY A 158 9.12 -5.94 19.63
C GLY A 158 8.10 -6.80 18.87
N GLY A 159 7.72 -6.38 17.66
CA GLY A 159 6.72 -7.06 16.83
C GLY A 159 7.20 -8.30 16.07
N ALA A 160 6.42 -8.74 15.09
CA ALA A 160 6.64 -9.93 14.25
C ALA A 160 7.83 -9.83 13.25
N TYR A 161 8.74 -8.88 13.44
CA TYR A 161 9.95 -8.66 12.64
C TYR A 161 11.19 -8.89 13.51
N ALA A 162 12.21 -9.54 12.96
CA ALA A 162 13.51 -9.59 13.62
C ALA A 162 14.16 -8.21 13.54
N GLU A 163 13.92 -7.36 14.53
CA GLU A 163 14.47 -6.02 14.59
C GLU A 163 15.89 -6.07 15.14
N TYR A 164 16.88 -5.85 14.28
CA TYR A 164 18.27 -5.64 14.67
C TYR A 164 18.73 -4.23 14.29
N GLU A 165 19.77 -3.75 14.98
CA GLU A 165 20.31 -2.41 14.81
C GLU A 165 21.25 -2.34 13.59
N ARG A 166 20.90 -1.48 12.63
CA ARG A 166 21.66 -1.18 11.41
C ARG A 166 21.26 0.18 10.82
N PHE A 167 21.30 1.22 11.67
CA PHE A 167 21.02 2.59 11.24
C PHE A 167 21.97 3.07 10.15
N SER A 168 21.45 3.91 9.26
CA SER A 168 22.33 4.69 8.36
C SER A 168 22.92 5.90 9.08
N PRO A 169 24.20 6.22 8.84
CA PRO A 169 24.82 7.39 9.43
C PRO A 169 24.22 8.67 8.84
N ASP A 170 23.83 9.61 9.70
CA ASP A 170 23.41 10.93 9.26
C ASP A 170 24.64 11.78 8.87
N LYS A 171 24.49 12.65 7.85
CA LYS A 171 25.41 13.76 7.59
C LYS A 171 25.04 14.96 8.47
N ASP A 172 25.98 15.88 8.70
CA ASP A 172 25.81 17.03 9.60
C ASP A 172 24.54 17.88 9.34
N TRP A 173 24.09 17.96 8.08
CA TRP A 173 22.92 18.73 7.70
C TRP A 173 21.59 17.97 7.94
N MET A 174 21.60 16.63 7.93
CA MET A 174 20.40 15.80 7.94
C MET A 174 19.56 15.93 9.23
N PRO A 175 20.15 15.93 10.45
CA PRO A 175 19.40 16.16 11.69
C PRO A 175 18.77 17.56 11.76
N ARG A 176 19.34 18.53 11.06
CA ARG A 176 18.90 19.93 11.07
C ARG A 176 17.96 20.27 9.91
N CYS A 177 17.60 19.30 9.09
CA CYS A 177 16.70 19.52 7.96
C CYS A 177 15.31 19.92 8.46
N VAL A 178 14.76 20.99 7.90
CA VAL A 178 13.36 21.41 8.06
C VAL A 178 12.75 21.45 6.67
N LEU A 179 11.72 20.64 6.45
CA LEU A 179 11.13 20.42 5.13
C LEU A 179 9.83 21.19 4.99
N ILE A 180 9.62 21.88 3.88
CA ILE A 180 8.31 22.40 3.49
C ILE A 180 7.81 21.68 2.24
N ALA A 181 6.57 21.22 2.27
CA ALA A 181 5.89 20.61 1.14
C ALA A 181 5.17 21.69 0.31
N LYS A 182 5.29 21.62 -1.02
CA LYS A 182 4.51 22.45 -1.95
C LYS A 182 3.98 21.56 -3.09
N ASN A 183 2.66 21.52 -3.27
CA ASN A 183 2.06 21.02 -4.50
C ASN A 183 2.46 21.95 -5.66
N SER A 184 3.26 21.44 -6.60
CA SER A 184 3.98 22.27 -7.57
C SER A 184 3.03 23.11 -8.42
N TYR A 185 2.02 22.48 -9.05
CA TYR A 185 1.09 23.19 -9.93
C TYR A 185 0.22 24.20 -9.18
N VAL A 186 -0.32 23.81 -8.02
CA VAL A 186 -1.11 24.70 -7.17
C VAL A 186 -0.27 25.90 -6.69
N TRP A 187 0.98 25.65 -6.29
CA TRP A 187 1.88 26.71 -5.83
C TRP A 187 2.20 27.69 -6.97
N LEU A 188 2.46 27.21 -8.18
CA LEU A 188 2.72 28.07 -9.34
C LEU A 188 1.50 28.94 -9.71
N ASP A 189 0.27 28.39 -9.60
CA ASP A 189 -0.98 29.16 -9.75
C ASP A 189 -1.12 30.25 -8.68
N GLN A 190 -0.90 29.91 -7.40
CA GLN A 190 -0.93 30.87 -6.29
C GLN A 190 0.11 31.97 -6.47
N LEU A 191 1.33 31.62 -6.86
CA LEU A 191 2.39 32.59 -7.16
C LEU A 191 2.02 33.48 -8.35
N SER A 192 1.35 32.93 -9.37
CA SER A 192 0.89 33.73 -10.50
C SER A 192 -0.08 34.83 -10.06
N LYS A 193 -1.03 34.48 -9.19
CA LYS A 193 -1.98 35.42 -8.60
C LYS A 193 -1.27 36.45 -7.71
N GLN A 194 -0.38 35.99 -6.84
CA GLN A 194 0.36 36.84 -5.90
C GLN A 194 1.25 37.89 -6.62
N TYR A 195 1.94 37.49 -7.69
CA TYR A 195 2.88 38.36 -8.41
C TYR A 195 2.26 39.08 -9.62
N GLY A 196 0.98 38.85 -9.92
CA GLY A 196 0.29 39.48 -11.04
C GLY A 196 0.89 39.17 -12.42
N ARG A 197 1.58 38.03 -12.55
CA ARG A 197 2.18 37.55 -13.81
C ARG A 197 2.06 36.04 -13.90
N GLU A 198 2.02 35.51 -15.12
CA GLU A 198 1.95 34.07 -15.30
C GLU A 198 3.26 33.35 -14.91
N ILE A 199 3.14 32.35 -14.04
CA ILE A 199 4.21 31.49 -13.55
C ILE A 199 3.72 30.04 -13.73
N ARG A 200 4.29 29.33 -14.71
CA ARG A 200 3.91 27.95 -15.09
C ARG A 200 5.06 26.95 -14.97
N ARG A 201 6.30 27.42 -14.91
CA ARG A 201 7.50 26.57 -14.90
C ARG A 201 8.32 26.77 -13.63
N LEU A 202 9.11 25.75 -13.29
CA LEU A 202 9.94 25.75 -12.08
C LEU A 202 10.99 26.88 -12.06
N ASP A 203 11.56 27.22 -13.22
CA ASP A 203 12.53 28.31 -13.40
C ASP A 203 11.90 29.71 -13.22
N GLN A 204 10.57 29.81 -13.25
CA GLN A 204 9.84 31.07 -13.11
C GLN A 204 9.49 31.41 -11.65
N ILE A 205 9.68 30.47 -10.70
CA ILE A 205 9.46 30.72 -9.27
C ILE A 205 10.33 31.92 -8.86
N PRO A 206 9.76 33.01 -8.31
CA PRO A 206 10.51 34.21 -7.96
C PRO A 206 11.57 33.96 -6.90
N ASP A 207 12.65 34.73 -6.95
CA ASP A 207 13.75 34.65 -5.98
C ASP A 207 13.29 35.05 -4.57
N GLU A 208 12.36 36.02 -4.50
CA GLU A 208 11.76 36.52 -3.26
C GLU A 208 11.03 35.42 -2.49
N GLU A 209 10.47 34.42 -3.16
CA GLU A 209 9.83 33.27 -2.52
C GLU A 209 10.85 32.32 -1.91
N LEU A 210 11.97 32.09 -2.60
CA LEU A 210 13.07 31.31 -2.05
C LEU A 210 13.72 32.05 -0.86
N ASP A 211 13.81 33.37 -0.93
CA ASP A 211 14.30 34.21 0.18
C ASP A 211 13.38 34.13 1.41
N LYS A 212 12.05 34.12 1.22
CA LYS A 212 11.08 33.92 2.32
C LYS A 212 11.25 32.56 2.98
N ILE A 213 11.37 31.47 2.19
CA ILE A 213 11.59 30.11 2.70
C ILE A 213 12.90 30.06 3.51
N ALA A 214 13.99 30.60 2.97
CA ALA A 214 15.27 30.65 3.65
C ALA A 214 15.22 31.49 4.94
N LYS A 215 14.54 32.64 4.91
CA LYS A 215 14.34 33.51 6.08
C LYS A 215 13.58 32.80 7.21
N ALA A 216 12.64 31.91 6.88
CA ALA A 216 11.95 31.08 7.86
C ALA A 216 12.88 30.04 8.54
N GLY A 217 14.07 29.79 7.98
CA GLY A 217 15.01 28.78 8.43
C GLY A 217 14.74 27.39 7.84
N ILE A 218 13.88 27.31 6.82
CA ILE A 218 13.56 26.07 6.10
C ILE A 218 14.73 25.72 5.18
N THR A 219 15.16 24.47 5.20
CA THR A 219 16.37 23.98 4.50
C THR A 219 16.08 22.89 3.48
N GLY A 220 14.84 22.41 3.41
CA GLY A 220 14.35 21.48 2.40
C GLY A 220 13.06 21.97 1.75
N LEU A 221 12.96 21.87 0.42
CA LEU A 221 11.76 22.19 -0.35
C LEU A 221 11.30 20.94 -1.11
N TRP A 222 10.22 20.33 -0.65
CA TRP A 222 9.58 19.19 -1.30
C TRP A 222 8.54 19.67 -2.30
N LEU A 223 8.80 19.35 -3.57
CA LEU A 223 7.91 19.65 -4.69
C LEU A 223 7.13 18.38 -5.06
N ILE A 224 5.82 18.43 -4.85
CA ILE A 224 4.93 17.31 -5.15
C ILE A 224 4.48 17.42 -6.61
N GLY A 225 4.47 16.27 -7.30
CA GLY A 225 3.92 16.16 -8.65
C GLY A 225 4.82 16.72 -9.76
N LEU A 226 6.15 16.53 -9.63
CA LEU A 226 7.17 16.95 -10.59
C LEU A 226 7.26 16.09 -11.86
N TRP A 227 6.86 14.82 -11.76
CA TRP A 227 7.10 13.81 -12.78
C TRP A 227 6.07 13.86 -13.91
N GLU A 228 6.46 13.42 -15.09
CA GLU A 228 5.55 13.21 -16.22
C GLU A 228 4.50 12.13 -15.87
N ARG A 229 3.22 12.48 -16.02
CA ARG A 229 2.10 11.68 -15.52
C ARG A 229 1.41 10.89 -16.62
N SER A 230 0.70 9.84 -16.22
CA SER A 230 -0.12 8.99 -17.09
C SER A 230 -1.26 9.78 -17.73
N MET A 231 -1.30 9.80 -19.05
CA MET A 231 -2.41 10.41 -19.79
C MET A 231 -3.68 9.54 -19.70
N ALA A 232 -3.52 8.22 -19.58
CA ALA A 232 -4.63 7.31 -19.31
C ALA A 232 -5.32 7.61 -17.97
N SER A 233 -4.57 7.87 -16.89
CA SER A 233 -5.12 8.30 -15.59
C SER A 233 -5.98 9.55 -15.72
N GLN A 234 -5.51 10.56 -16.46
CA GLN A 234 -6.29 11.77 -16.73
C GLN A 234 -7.60 11.45 -17.45
N ARG A 235 -7.53 10.65 -18.52
CA ARG A 235 -8.69 10.31 -19.35
C ARG A 235 -9.74 9.53 -18.58
N MET A 236 -9.34 8.60 -17.70
CA MET A 236 -10.25 7.87 -16.82
C MET A 236 -11.08 8.81 -15.93
N LYS A 237 -10.42 9.78 -15.29
CA LYS A 237 -11.10 10.76 -14.41
C LYS A 237 -12.08 11.65 -15.17
N GLN A 238 -11.68 12.09 -16.36
CA GLN A 238 -12.54 12.90 -17.25
C GLN A 238 -13.78 12.13 -17.69
N MET A 239 -13.64 10.84 -18.03
CA MET A 239 -14.78 9.96 -18.36
C MET A 239 -15.73 9.78 -17.18
N MET A 240 -15.23 9.84 -15.94
CA MET A 240 -16.03 9.80 -14.70
C MET A 240 -16.65 11.16 -14.32
N GLY A 241 -16.62 12.15 -15.21
CA GLY A 241 -17.28 13.44 -15.02
C GLY A 241 -16.40 14.54 -14.42
N GLN A 242 -15.10 14.29 -14.20
CA GLN A 242 -14.16 15.29 -13.71
C GLN A 242 -13.42 15.98 -14.88
N ALA A 243 -14.11 16.88 -15.59
CA ALA A 243 -13.60 17.48 -16.82
C ALA A 243 -12.24 18.20 -16.64
N ASP A 244 -12.02 18.86 -15.50
CA ASP A 244 -10.81 19.63 -15.20
C ASP A 244 -9.71 18.81 -14.49
N ALA A 245 -9.95 17.53 -14.19
CA ALA A 245 -8.97 16.71 -13.47
C ALA A 245 -7.70 16.49 -14.31
N VAL A 246 -6.54 16.56 -13.64
CA VAL A 246 -5.28 16.02 -14.19
C VAL A 246 -5.04 14.61 -13.70
N ALA A 247 -4.11 13.93 -14.38
CA ALA A 247 -3.59 12.63 -13.97
C ALA A 247 -3.16 12.65 -12.50
N SER A 248 -3.36 11.52 -11.81
CA SER A 248 -2.81 11.32 -10.47
C SER A 248 -1.30 11.58 -10.47
N ALA A 249 -0.78 12.34 -9.49
CA ALA A 249 0.66 12.57 -9.35
C ALA A 249 1.46 11.28 -9.10
N TYR A 250 0.78 10.18 -8.74
CA TYR A 250 1.38 8.88 -8.48
C TYR A 250 1.13 7.85 -9.59
N SER A 251 0.33 8.19 -10.61
CA SER A 251 0.26 7.41 -11.86
C SER A 251 1.30 7.96 -12.84
N LEU A 252 2.50 7.40 -12.79
CA LEU A 252 3.68 7.95 -13.48
C LEU A 252 3.87 7.36 -14.88
N MET A 253 4.06 8.23 -15.87
CA MET A 253 4.50 7.81 -17.21
C MET A 253 5.99 7.43 -17.18
N SER A 254 6.79 8.25 -16.49
CA SER A 254 8.23 8.07 -16.30
C SER A 254 8.74 9.02 -15.20
N TYR A 255 9.97 8.81 -14.72
CA TYR A 255 10.66 9.74 -13.81
C TYR A 255 11.38 10.89 -14.56
N GLU A 256 10.75 11.39 -15.62
CA GLU A 256 11.16 12.62 -16.30
C GLU A 256 10.44 13.81 -15.67
N ILE A 257 11.09 14.97 -15.58
CA ILE A 257 10.43 16.19 -15.12
C ILE A 257 9.40 16.62 -16.16
N ALA A 258 8.18 16.88 -15.69
CA ALA A 258 7.05 17.18 -16.56
C ALA A 258 7.39 18.30 -17.55
N GLY A 259 7.09 18.07 -18.83
CA GLY A 259 7.44 19.02 -19.89
C GLY A 259 6.81 20.40 -19.69
N ASP A 260 5.60 20.44 -19.14
CA ASP A 260 4.86 21.67 -18.86
C ASP A 260 5.38 22.45 -17.64
N LEU A 261 6.09 21.78 -16.71
CA LEU A 261 6.87 22.41 -15.64
C LEU A 261 8.24 22.91 -16.11
N GLY A 262 8.59 22.60 -17.36
CA GLY A 262 9.78 23.08 -18.04
C GLY A 262 10.95 22.10 -18.12
N GLY A 263 10.74 20.85 -17.73
CA GLY A 263 11.72 19.77 -17.84
C GLY A 263 12.95 19.96 -16.97
N TRP A 264 13.99 19.17 -17.26
CA TRP A 264 15.24 19.14 -16.50
C TRP A 264 15.97 20.48 -16.44
N ASP A 265 15.89 21.31 -17.48
CA ASP A 265 16.53 22.63 -17.52
C ASP A 265 15.91 23.57 -16.48
N ALA A 266 14.57 23.58 -16.37
CA ALA A 266 13.87 24.40 -15.40
C ALA A 266 14.15 23.93 -13.96
N LEU A 267 14.19 22.62 -13.73
CA LEU A 267 14.59 22.05 -12.45
C LEU A 267 16.03 22.44 -12.09
N GLY A 268 16.96 22.31 -13.04
CA GLY A 268 18.37 22.64 -12.83
C GLY A 268 18.57 24.09 -12.41
N ASN A 269 17.85 25.01 -13.05
CA ASN A 269 17.83 26.42 -12.68
C ASN A 269 17.30 26.64 -11.25
N LEU A 270 16.12 26.11 -10.92
CA LEU A 270 15.52 26.25 -9.59
C LEU A 270 16.43 25.66 -8.51
N ARG A 271 16.98 24.46 -8.76
CA ARG A 271 17.88 23.77 -7.84
C ARG A 271 19.10 24.62 -7.51
N TRP A 272 19.71 25.25 -8.52
CA TRP A 272 20.86 26.11 -8.30
C TRP A 272 20.50 27.35 -7.45
N ARG A 273 19.40 28.04 -7.77
CA ARG A 273 18.94 29.22 -7.02
C ARG A 273 18.54 28.91 -5.58
N ALA A 274 17.92 27.75 -5.36
CA ALA A 274 17.57 27.24 -4.03
C ALA A 274 18.82 26.87 -3.22
N TRP A 275 19.79 26.21 -3.85
CA TRP A 275 21.04 25.82 -3.21
C TRP A 275 21.86 27.02 -2.71
N GLN A 276 21.90 28.11 -3.47
CA GLN A 276 22.56 29.37 -3.03
C GLN A 276 21.99 29.93 -1.72
N ARG A 277 20.75 29.55 -1.37
CA ARG A 277 20.03 29.95 -0.16
C ARG A 277 20.04 28.86 0.92
N GLY A 278 20.79 27.78 0.71
CA GLY A 278 20.86 26.64 1.64
C GLY A 278 19.66 25.70 1.59
N ILE A 279 18.80 25.80 0.56
CA ILE A 279 17.60 24.98 0.39
C ILE A 279 17.93 23.79 -0.52
N ARG A 280 17.73 22.57 -0.02
CA ARG A 280 17.81 21.32 -0.78
C ARG A 280 16.45 21.00 -1.39
N LEU A 281 16.41 20.66 -2.67
CA LEU A 281 15.19 20.16 -3.27
C LEU A 281 14.92 18.72 -2.83
N SER A 282 13.65 18.43 -2.62
CA SER A 282 13.11 17.12 -2.32
C SER A 282 12.08 16.72 -3.37
N ALA A 283 12.03 15.43 -3.70
CA ALA A 283 11.04 14.86 -4.59
C ALA A 283 10.35 13.65 -3.96
N ASP A 284 9.12 13.39 -4.41
CA ASP A 284 8.45 12.11 -4.20
C ASP A 284 9.02 11.03 -5.10
N MET A 285 8.98 9.80 -4.62
CA MET A 285 9.18 8.63 -5.45
C MET A 285 8.20 7.52 -5.08
N VAL A 286 7.53 6.96 -6.09
CA VAL A 286 6.58 5.85 -5.96
C VAL A 286 7.16 4.57 -6.59
N PRO A 287 8.00 3.80 -5.90
CA PRO A 287 8.70 2.67 -6.51
C PRO A 287 7.84 1.42 -6.72
N ASN A 288 6.64 1.36 -6.12
CA ASN A 288 5.81 0.15 -6.11
C ASN A 288 5.16 -0.15 -7.48
N HIS A 289 4.78 0.88 -8.23
CA HIS A 289 4.00 0.75 -9.44
C HIS A 289 4.31 1.87 -10.44
N MET A 290 3.85 1.71 -11.67
CA MET A 290 3.90 2.74 -12.72
C MET A 290 2.48 3.08 -13.18
N GLY A 291 2.27 4.11 -14.00
CA GLY A 291 0.99 4.35 -14.67
C GLY A 291 0.65 3.22 -15.66
N ILE A 292 -0.65 2.97 -15.90
CA ILE A 292 -1.11 1.88 -16.79
C ILE A 292 -0.63 2.02 -18.25
N ASP A 293 -0.37 3.25 -18.68
CA ASP A 293 0.17 3.59 -20.01
C ASP A 293 1.65 3.97 -19.98
N SER A 294 2.33 3.72 -18.86
CA SER A 294 3.74 4.07 -18.70
C SER A 294 4.62 3.41 -19.74
N ARG A 295 5.78 4.04 -20.00
CA ARG A 295 6.78 3.50 -20.92
C ARG A 295 7.17 2.06 -20.58
N TRP A 296 7.23 1.73 -19.30
CA TRP A 296 7.56 0.39 -18.84
C TRP A 296 6.45 -0.62 -19.18
N VAL A 297 5.17 -0.28 -19.07
CA VAL A 297 4.08 -1.20 -19.49
C VAL A 297 4.12 -1.46 -21.00
N VAL A 298 4.51 -0.46 -21.79
CA VAL A 298 4.63 -0.60 -23.24
C VAL A 298 5.83 -1.47 -23.63
N GLU A 299 7.01 -1.16 -23.07
CA GLU A 299 8.32 -1.69 -23.49
C GLU A 299 8.74 -2.96 -22.72
N HIS A 300 8.31 -3.12 -21.47
CA HIS A 300 8.66 -4.21 -20.56
C HIS A 300 7.43 -4.79 -19.85
N PRO A 301 6.42 -5.31 -20.58
CA PRO A 301 5.19 -5.82 -19.98
C PRO A 301 5.40 -7.05 -19.07
N ASP A 302 6.57 -7.69 -19.14
CA ASP A 302 7.00 -8.81 -18.30
C ASP A 302 7.50 -8.39 -16.90
N TRP A 303 7.80 -7.11 -16.70
CA TRP A 303 8.18 -6.56 -15.39
C TRP A 303 7.01 -6.41 -14.42
N PHE A 304 5.77 -6.60 -14.90
CA PHE A 304 4.55 -6.39 -14.12
C PHE A 304 3.92 -7.72 -13.70
N LEU A 305 3.25 -7.70 -12.54
CA LEU A 305 2.41 -8.83 -12.14
C LEU A 305 1.25 -8.94 -13.13
N SER A 306 1.17 -10.08 -13.81
CA SER A 306 0.19 -10.28 -14.89
C SER A 306 -0.21 -11.74 -15.07
N LEU A 307 -1.36 -11.93 -15.73
CA LEU A 307 -1.87 -13.22 -16.16
C LEU A 307 -2.03 -13.25 -17.69
N PRO A 308 -1.87 -14.41 -18.34
CA PRO A 308 -2.17 -14.58 -19.76
C PRO A 308 -3.69 -14.73 -20.03
N TYR A 309 -4.52 -14.77 -18.99
CA TYR A 309 -5.97 -14.91 -19.05
C TYR A 309 -6.65 -13.97 -18.06
N SER A 310 -7.93 -13.65 -18.30
CA SER A 310 -8.72 -12.85 -17.36
C SER A 310 -8.89 -13.61 -16.04
N PRO A 311 -8.58 -13.00 -14.87
CA PRO A 311 -8.69 -13.68 -13.58
C PRO A 311 -10.13 -14.08 -13.25
N TYR A 312 -11.12 -13.39 -13.82
CA TYR A 312 -12.53 -13.72 -13.61
C TYR A 312 -13.31 -13.86 -14.92
N PRO A 313 -14.24 -14.83 -15.00
CA PRO A 313 -15.07 -15.04 -16.19
C PRO A 313 -16.04 -13.90 -16.51
N ASN A 314 -16.45 -13.09 -15.52
CA ASN A 314 -17.36 -11.96 -15.71
C ASN A 314 -16.66 -10.67 -16.17
N TYR A 315 -15.32 -10.63 -16.12
CA TYR A 315 -14.56 -9.49 -16.62
C TYR A 315 -14.57 -9.47 -18.15
N SER A 316 -14.74 -8.29 -18.73
CA SER A 316 -15.07 -8.15 -20.14
C SER A 316 -14.22 -7.13 -20.90
N PHE A 317 -13.68 -6.10 -20.23
CA PHE A 317 -12.77 -5.10 -20.81
C PHE A 317 -13.27 -4.46 -22.12
N ASN A 318 -14.57 -4.14 -22.23
CA ASN A 318 -15.15 -3.56 -23.44
C ASN A 318 -15.06 -2.03 -23.48
N GLY A 319 -14.52 -1.42 -22.42
CA GLY A 319 -14.28 0.01 -22.32
C GLY A 319 -13.41 0.60 -23.43
N ALA A 320 -13.25 1.93 -23.38
CA ALA A 320 -12.44 2.66 -24.34
C ALA A 320 -10.95 2.30 -24.23
N ASP A 321 -10.26 2.29 -25.37
CA ASP A 321 -8.80 2.18 -25.39
C ASP A 321 -8.18 3.46 -24.82
N LEU A 322 -7.46 3.31 -23.71
CA LEU A 322 -6.83 4.41 -22.98
C LEU A 322 -5.38 4.64 -23.39
N SER A 323 -4.80 3.78 -24.22
CA SER A 323 -3.41 3.94 -24.65
C SER A 323 -3.24 5.11 -25.62
N ASN A 324 -2.18 5.89 -25.43
CA ASN A 324 -1.73 6.89 -26.40
C ASN A 324 -0.58 6.39 -27.28
N ASP A 325 -0.14 5.15 -27.08
CA ASP A 325 0.89 4.52 -27.89
C ASP A 325 0.25 3.59 -28.93
N ASN A 326 0.61 3.76 -30.21
CA ASN A 326 0.06 2.97 -31.32
C ASN A 326 0.48 1.49 -31.27
N ARG A 327 1.49 1.12 -30.48
CA ARG A 327 1.96 -0.28 -30.30
C ARG A 327 1.01 -1.13 -29.47
N VAL A 328 0.38 -0.57 -28.44
CA VAL A 328 -0.41 -1.33 -27.45
C VAL A 328 -1.77 -0.69 -27.17
N GLY A 329 -2.81 -1.49 -27.01
CA GLY A 329 -4.10 -1.07 -26.47
C GLY A 329 -4.20 -1.34 -24.97
N ILE A 330 -4.84 -0.43 -24.24
CA ILE A 330 -5.03 -0.52 -22.78
C ILE A 330 -6.50 -0.38 -22.47
N PHE A 331 -7.09 -1.39 -21.82
CA PHE A 331 -8.51 -1.47 -21.54
C PHE A 331 -8.73 -1.76 -20.05
N ILE A 332 -9.48 -0.89 -19.37
CA ILE A 332 -9.87 -1.07 -17.97
C ILE A 332 -11.10 -1.99 -17.92
N GLU A 333 -11.20 -2.77 -16.84
CA GLU A 333 -12.36 -3.60 -16.62
C GLU A 333 -13.63 -2.76 -16.40
N ASP A 334 -14.74 -3.17 -17.02
CA ASP A 334 -15.98 -2.40 -17.08
C ASP A 334 -16.57 -2.11 -15.69
N HIS A 335 -16.38 -3.03 -14.74
CA HIS A 335 -16.84 -2.88 -13.35
C HIS A 335 -16.16 -1.74 -12.57
N TYR A 336 -15.06 -1.18 -13.09
CA TYR A 336 -14.49 0.05 -12.55
C TYR A 336 -15.47 1.23 -12.64
N TYR A 337 -16.18 1.34 -13.77
CA TYR A 337 -17.06 2.48 -14.04
C TYR A 337 -18.38 2.41 -13.30
N ASP A 338 -18.94 1.20 -13.14
CA ASP A 338 -20.20 0.97 -12.43
C ASP A 338 -20.01 0.75 -10.92
N LYS A 339 -18.76 0.53 -10.47
CA LYS A 339 -18.35 0.29 -9.07
C LYS A 339 -18.98 -0.96 -8.45
N ASN A 340 -19.34 -1.95 -9.26
CA ASN A 340 -19.92 -3.21 -8.79
C ASN A 340 -18.86 -4.27 -8.42
N ASP A 341 -17.60 -4.07 -8.79
CA ASP A 341 -16.46 -4.93 -8.44
C ASP A 341 -15.17 -4.07 -8.34
N ALA A 342 -14.12 -4.60 -7.71
CA ALA A 342 -12.84 -3.96 -7.50
C ALA A 342 -12.03 -3.74 -8.79
N ALA A 343 -12.34 -4.44 -9.89
CA ALA A 343 -11.61 -4.36 -11.16
C ALA A 343 -10.08 -4.53 -10.97
N VAL A 344 -9.63 -5.71 -10.55
CA VAL A 344 -8.26 -5.93 -10.04
C VAL A 344 -7.14 -5.91 -11.09
N VAL A 345 -7.48 -6.00 -12.37
CA VAL A 345 -6.54 -5.99 -13.50
C VAL A 345 -7.04 -5.09 -14.62
N PHE A 346 -6.12 -4.66 -15.49
CA PHE A 346 -6.43 -4.10 -16.81
C PHE A 346 -5.84 -4.98 -17.91
N LYS A 347 -6.42 -4.89 -19.10
CA LYS A 347 -5.96 -5.63 -20.28
C LYS A 347 -5.00 -4.77 -21.09
N ARG A 348 -3.78 -5.27 -21.31
CA ARG A 348 -2.81 -4.80 -22.31
C ARG A 348 -2.89 -5.72 -23.53
N ALA A 349 -3.09 -5.15 -24.72
CA ALA A 349 -3.06 -5.90 -25.98
C ALA A 349 -1.99 -5.30 -26.92
N ASP A 350 -0.98 -6.08 -27.25
CA ASP A 350 0.03 -5.71 -28.24
C ASP A 350 -0.57 -5.79 -29.65
N ARG A 351 -0.62 -4.67 -30.36
CA ARG A 351 -1.24 -4.60 -31.68
C ARG A 351 -0.37 -5.23 -32.77
N TRP A 352 0.91 -5.47 -32.52
CA TRP A 352 1.86 -6.00 -33.51
C TRP A 352 2.07 -7.51 -33.34
N THR A 353 2.19 -7.97 -32.10
CA THR A 353 2.41 -9.40 -31.81
C THR A 353 1.12 -10.16 -31.51
N GLY A 354 0.04 -9.45 -31.13
CA GLY A 354 -1.20 -10.05 -30.63
C GLY A 354 -1.10 -10.55 -29.19
N ASP A 355 0.01 -10.28 -28.48
CA ASP A 355 0.18 -10.63 -27.07
C ASP A 355 -0.86 -9.92 -26.21
N VAL A 356 -1.60 -10.67 -25.40
CA VAL A 356 -2.61 -10.14 -24.47
C VAL A 356 -2.22 -10.51 -23.06
N ARG A 357 -2.16 -9.51 -22.19
CA ARG A 357 -1.87 -9.68 -20.76
C ARG A 357 -2.87 -8.93 -19.91
N TYR A 358 -3.17 -9.51 -18.76
CA TYR A 358 -4.03 -8.93 -17.74
C TYR A 358 -3.14 -8.53 -16.56
N ILE A 359 -2.80 -7.24 -16.50
CA ILE A 359 -1.83 -6.69 -15.56
C ILE A 359 -2.56 -6.19 -14.31
N TYR A 360 -2.06 -6.55 -13.13
CA TYR A 360 -2.63 -6.11 -11.86
C TYR A 360 -2.40 -4.63 -11.61
N HIS A 361 -3.41 -3.98 -11.05
CA HIS A 361 -3.28 -2.64 -10.51
C HIS A 361 -2.48 -2.62 -9.21
N GLY A 362 -1.86 -1.49 -8.86
CA GLY A 362 -1.25 -1.32 -7.54
C GLY A 362 -2.29 -1.42 -6.42
N ASN A 363 -1.90 -1.98 -5.28
CA ASN A 363 -2.79 -2.17 -4.13
C ASN A 363 -1.95 -2.29 -2.84
N ASP A 364 -2.48 -1.81 -1.72
CA ASP A 364 -1.88 -1.84 -0.37
C ASP A 364 -2.48 -2.92 0.55
N GLY A 365 -3.42 -3.71 0.05
CA GLY A 365 -4.20 -4.72 0.79
C GLY A 365 -5.62 -4.27 1.13
N THR A 366 -6.08 -3.11 0.64
CA THR A 366 -7.48 -2.71 0.69
C THR A 366 -8.29 -3.39 -0.43
N SER A 367 -9.62 -3.44 -0.27
CA SER A 367 -10.49 -4.08 -1.26
C SER A 367 -10.53 -3.35 -2.61
N MET A 368 -10.09 -2.10 -2.66
CA MET A 368 -10.12 -1.24 -3.86
C MET A 368 -8.69 -0.99 -4.36
N PRO A 369 -8.30 -1.50 -5.53
CA PRO A 369 -7.00 -1.22 -6.10
C PRO A 369 -6.88 0.22 -6.63
N TRP A 370 -5.65 0.67 -6.85
CA TRP A 370 -5.35 1.92 -7.54
C TRP A 370 -5.45 1.72 -9.05
N ASN A 371 -6.68 1.78 -9.60
CA ASN A 371 -6.99 1.37 -10.98
C ASN A 371 -6.27 2.14 -12.11
N ASP A 372 -5.60 3.26 -11.81
CA ASP A 372 -4.79 3.99 -12.80
C ASP A 372 -3.29 3.64 -12.72
N THR A 373 -2.94 2.59 -11.99
CA THR A 373 -1.55 2.13 -11.80
C THR A 373 -1.37 0.67 -12.25
N ALA A 374 -0.13 0.26 -12.49
CA ALA A 374 0.30 -1.07 -12.90
C ALA A 374 1.38 -1.59 -11.93
N GLN A 375 1.11 -2.70 -11.27
CA GLN A 375 1.94 -3.25 -10.19
C GLN A 375 3.19 -3.95 -10.73
N LEU A 376 4.36 -3.52 -10.25
CA LEU A 376 5.64 -4.14 -10.59
C LEU A 376 5.83 -5.49 -9.87
N ASN A 377 6.51 -6.42 -10.52
CA ASN A 377 6.82 -7.74 -10.00
C ASN A 377 8.18 -7.76 -9.29
N PHE A 378 8.20 -7.43 -8.01
CA PHE A 378 9.41 -7.43 -7.19
C PHE A 378 10.01 -8.82 -6.93
N ALA A 379 9.36 -9.92 -7.32
CA ALA A 379 9.99 -11.25 -7.29
C ALA A 379 11.10 -11.37 -8.35
N GLN A 380 11.09 -10.55 -9.40
CA GLN A 380 12.12 -10.54 -10.43
C GLN A 380 13.30 -9.64 -10.01
N ALA A 381 14.52 -10.19 -10.03
CA ALA A 381 15.73 -9.45 -9.68
C ALA A 381 16.00 -8.26 -10.63
N GLU A 382 15.72 -8.42 -11.92
CA GLU A 382 15.91 -7.35 -12.92
C GLU A 382 15.00 -6.15 -12.65
N VAL A 383 13.74 -6.40 -12.24
CA VAL A 383 12.80 -5.33 -11.86
C VAL A 383 13.31 -4.58 -10.64
N ARG A 384 13.79 -5.29 -9.61
CA ARG A 384 14.38 -4.66 -8.41
C ARG A 384 15.57 -3.77 -8.78
N GLU A 385 16.47 -4.25 -9.64
CA GLU A 385 17.62 -3.46 -10.10
C GLU A 385 17.20 -2.24 -10.93
N ALA A 386 16.23 -2.37 -11.84
CA ALA A 386 15.72 -1.25 -12.62
C ALA A 386 15.11 -0.15 -11.72
N VAL A 387 14.36 -0.55 -10.68
CA VAL A 387 13.83 0.40 -9.69
C VAL A 387 14.95 1.03 -8.87
N ILE A 388 15.95 0.27 -8.41
CA ILE A 388 17.12 0.82 -7.69
C ILE A 388 17.85 1.86 -8.55
N GLN A 389 18.12 1.56 -9.82
CA GLN A 389 18.78 2.51 -10.72
C GLN A 389 17.96 3.79 -10.91
N THR A 390 16.64 3.66 -10.96
CA THR A 390 15.72 4.79 -11.01
C THR A 390 15.78 5.62 -9.72
N ILE A 391 15.83 4.98 -8.55
CA ILE A 391 16.03 5.66 -7.26
C ILE A 391 17.35 6.43 -7.26
N LEU A 392 18.44 5.80 -7.70
CA LEU A 392 19.76 6.43 -7.76
C LEU A 392 19.78 7.60 -8.77
N HIS A 393 19.05 7.50 -9.88
CA HIS A 393 18.87 8.60 -10.82
C HIS A 393 18.17 9.80 -10.17
N VAL A 394 17.08 9.56 -9.42
CA VAL A 394 16.37 10.60 -8.66
C VAL A 394 17.29 11.21 -7.59
N ALA A 395 18.02 10.39 -6.84
CA ALA A 395 18.95 10.82 -5.78
C ALA A 395 20.06 11.74 -6.27
N ARG A 396 20.57 11.52 -7.49
CA ARG A 396 21.57 12.41 -8.11
C ARG A 396 21.04 13.82 -8.36
N ASN A 397 19.72 13.99 -8.41
CA ASN A 397 19.07 15.27 -8.67
C ASN A 397 18.40 15.89 -7.45
N PHE A 398 17.97 15.07 -6.50
CA PHE A 398 17.25 15.45 -5.29
C PHE A 398 17.97 14.87 -4.06
N PRO A 399 18.67 15.70 -3.27
CA PRO A 399 19.33 15.25 -2.04
C PRO A 399 18.38 14.74 -0.96
N ILE A 400 17.08 14.96 -1.10
CA ILE A 400 16.04 14.45 -0.21
C ILE A 400 15.04 13.69 -1.07
N ILE A 401 14.74 12.45 -0.72
CA ILE A 401 13.71 11.64 -1.39
C ILE A 401 12.71 11.17 -0.35
N ARG A 402 11.43 11.39 -0.62
CA ARG A 402 10.33 10.79 0.12
C ARG A 402 9.75 9.64 -0.69
N PHE A 403 9.79 8.43 -0.13
CA PHE A 403 9.20 7.24 -0.72
C PHE A 403 7.76 7.10 -0.26
N ASP A 404 6.85 7.09 -1.23
CA ASP A 404 5.41 6.88 -1.03
C ASP A 404 5.11 5.42 -0.72
N ALA A 405 4.19 5.18 0.22
CA ALA A 405 3.71 3.85 0.61
C ALA A 405 4.85 2.82 0.77
N ALA A 406 5.96 3.21 1.39
CA ALA A 406 7.19 2.43 1.42
C ALA A 406 7.00 1.04 2.06
N MET A 407 6.06 0.92 2.98
CA MET A 407 5.69 -0.35 3.63
C MET A 407 5.28 -1.45 2.64
N THR A 408 4.72 -1.08 1.48
CA THR A 408 4.28 -2.05 0.45
C THR A 408 5.43 -2.87 -0.13
N LEU A 409 6.66 -2.34 -0.09
CA LEU A 409 7.86 -2.99 -0.62
C LEU A 409 8.75 -3.64 0.44
N ALA A 410 8.31 -3.70 1.71
CA ALA A 410 8.93 -4.60 2.67
C ALA A 410 8.64 -6.05 2.26
N LYS A 411 9.62 -6.94 2.33
CA LYS A 411 9.53 -8.31 1.81
C LYS A 411 8.30 -9.07 2.33
N LYS A 412 7.98 -8.92 3.62
CA LYS A 412 6.76 -9.52 4.23
C LYS A 412 5.47 -9.02 3.59
N HIS A 413 5.38 -7.73 3.25
CA HIS A 413 4.19 -7.17 2.62
C HIS A 413 4.08 -7.55 1.16
N ILE A 414 5.19 -7.63 0.42
CA ILE A 414 5.21 -8.21 -0.92
C ILE A 414 4.65 -9.63 -0.88
N GLN A 415 5.10 -10.47 0.08
CA GLN A 415 4.57 -11.83 0.23
C GLN A 415 3.07 -11.81 0.55
N ARG A 416 2.66 -11.12 1.61
CA ARG A 416 1.26 -11.07 2.05
C ARG A 416 0.29 -10.61 0.95
N LEU A 417 0.69 -9.61 0.18
CA LEU A 417 -0.16 -8.98 -0.83
C LEU A 417 -0.18 -9.78 -2.14
N TRP A 418 1.00 -10.12 -2.66
CA TRP A 418 1.14 -10.60 -4.04
C TRP A 418 1.43 -12.10 -4.15
N PHE A 419 1.97 -12.71 -3.10
CA PHE A 419 2.37 -14.12 -3.06
C PHE A 419 2.00 -14.77 -1.72
N PRO A 420 0.72 -14.70 -1.29
CA PRO A 420 0.31 -15.15 0.03
C PRO A 420 0.67 -16.62 0.26
N GLU A 421 1.06 -16.98 1.47
CA GLU A 421 1.34 -18.38 1.79
C GLU A 421 0.05 -19.22 1.67
N PRO A 422 0.12 -20.43 1.08
CA PRO A 422 -1.04 -21.30 0.98
C PRO A 422 -1.69 -21.53 2.35
N GLY A 423 -2.97 -21.16 2.49
CA GLY A 423 -3.79 -21.31 3.69
C GLY A 423 -3.86 -20.08 4.60
N ALA A 424 -3.08 -19.04 4.31
CA ALA A 424 -3.06 -17.79 5.07
C ALA A 424 -4.18 -16.81 4.68
N GLY A 425 -4.87 -17.05 3.57
CA GLY A 425 -5.76 -16.12 2.89
C GLY A 425 -5.01 -15.11 2.00
N GLY A 426 -5.69 -14.59 0.98
CA GLY A 426 -5.17 -13.54 0.10
C GLY A 426 -5.76 -12.17 0.43
N ALA A 427 -4.90 -11.15 0.56
CA ALA A 427 -5.34 -9.77 0.70
C ALA A 427 -5.82 -9.17 -0.63
N ILE A 428 -5.25 -9.64 -1.74
CA ILE A 428 -5.57 -9.17 -3.08
C ILE A 428 -6.34 -10.26 -3.82
N PRO A 429 -7.54 -9.95 -4.35
CA PRO A 429 -8.32 -10.96 -5.04
C PRO A 429 -7.55 -11.61 -6.21
N SER A 430 -7.76 -12.91 -6.44
CA SER A 430 -7.10 -13.81 -7.40
C SER A 430 -5.62 -14.09 -7.16
N ARG A 431 -4.97 -13.46 -6.16
CA ARG A 431 -3.55 -13.72 -5.86
C ARG A 431 -3.32 -14.99 -5.04
N SER A 432 -4.33 -15.47 -4.31
CA SER A 432 -4.27 -16.71 -3.51
C SER A 432 -3.83 -17.93 -4.34
N GLU A 433 -4.25 -18.01 -5.60
CA GLU A 433 -3.89 -19.11 -6.52
C GLU A 433 -2.41 -19.10 -6.93
N HIS A 434 -1.77 -17.93 -6.85
CA HIS A 434 -0.38 -17.68 -7.20
C HIS A 434 0.52 -17.50 -5.97
N GLY A 435 0.06 -17.96 -4.81
CA GLY A 435 0.81 -17.96 -3.56
C GLY A 435 2.10 -18.77 -3.61
N LEU A 436 3.12 -18.31 -2.91
CA LEU A 436 4.41 -19.00 -2.74
C LEU A 436 4.57 -19.42 -1.28
N THR A 437 5.19 -20.58 -1.06
CA THR A 437 5.66 -20.94 0.28
C THR A 437 6.74 -19.96 0.74
N ARG A 438 6.97 -19.87 2.05
CA ARG A 438 8.03 -19.00 2.59
C ARG A 438 9.40 -19.28 1.97
N ALA A 439 9.76 -20.55 1.79
CA ALA A 439 11.07 -20.92 1.22
C ALA A 439 11.21 -20.51 -0.26
N GLU A 440 10.16 -20.72 -1.07
CA GLU A 440 10.15 -20.30 -2.48
C GLU A 440 10.21 -18.78 -2.61
N PHE A 441 9.45 -18.07 -1.76
CA PHE A 441 9.44 -16.61 -1.75
C PHE A 441 10.79 -16.04 -1.29
N ASP A 442 11.38 -16.60 -0.23
CA ASP A 442 12.71 -16.22 0.24
C ASP A 442 13.81 -16.51 -0.79
N ALA A 443 13.64 -17.54 -1.64
CA ALA A 443 14.54 -17.78 -2.77
C ALA A 443 14.39 -16.75 -3.90
N ALA A 444 13.16 -16.29 -4.18
CA ALA A 444 12.88 -15.28 -5.21
C ALA A 444 13.30 -13.87 -4.79
N ILE A 445 13.14 -13.56 -3.50
CA ILE A 445 13.50 -12.29 -2.88
C ILE A 445 14.41 -12.58 -1.68
N PRO A 446 15.73 -12.80 -1.89
CA PRO A 446 16.63 -13.18 -0.81
C PRO A 446 16.77 -12.08 0.25
N GLU A 447 16.97 -10.85 -0.20
CA GLU A 447 17.26 -9.68 0.64
C GLU A 447 16.06 -8.73 0.75
N GLU A 448 16.06 -7.87 1.76
CA GLU A 448 15.10 -6.77 1.86
C GLU A 448 15.41 -5.69 0.83
N PHE A 449 14.46 -5.40 -0.05
CA PHE A 449 14.61 -4.40 -1.11
C PHE A 449 15.10 -3.04 -0.57
N TRP A 450 14.49 -2.55 0.50
CA TRP A 450 14.88 -1.28 1.10
C TRP A 450 16.29 -1.30 1.68
N ARG A 451 16.74 -2.46 2.17
CA ARG A 451 18.11 -2.61 2.66
C ARG A 451 19.11 -2.46 1.53
N GLU A 452 18.82 -3.08 0.39
CA GLU A 452 19.62 -2.94 -0.84
C GLU A 452 19.64 -1.48 -1.31
N VAL A 453 18.47 -0.81 -1.37
CA VAL A 453 18.37 0.61 -1.73
C VAL A 453 19.25 1.49 -0.86
N VAL A 454 19.17 1.33 0.46
CA VAL A 454 19.94 2.15 1.39
C VAL A 454 21.45 1.87 1.27
N ASP A 455 21.86 0.61 1.14
CA ASP A 455 23.28 0.25 0.98
C ASP A 455 23.85 0.81 -0.33
N ARG A 456 23.10 0.71 -1.43
CA ARG A 456 23.47 1.27 -2.74
C ARG A 456 23.51 2.80 -2.71
N ALA A 457 22.52 3.44 -2.08
CA ALA A 457 22.50 4.89 -1.91
C ALA A 457 23.71 5.38 -1.10
N ALA A 458 24.07 4.69 -0.01
CA ALA A 458 25.24 5.02 0.80
C ALA A 458 26.55 4.87 0.00
N ALA A 459 26.64 3.90 -0.92
CA ALA A 459 27.81 3.68 -1.74
C ALA A 459 27.94 4.67 -2.92
N GLU A 460 26.83 4.96 -3.60
CA GLU A 460 26.83 5.68 -4.89
C GLU A 460 26.41 7.14 -4.80
N VAL A 461 25.54 7.49 -3.85
CA VAL A 461 24.96 8.83 -3.65
C VAL A 461 24.89 9.18 -2.15
N PRO A 462 26.03 9.16 -1.41
CA PRO A 462 26.08 9.23 0.06
C PRO A 462 25.55 10.52 0.71
N ASP A 463 25.23 11.55 -0.08
CA ASP A 463 24.65 12.81 0.41
C ASP A 463 23.12 12.86 0.23
N THR A 464 22.47 11.69 0.20
CA THR A 464 21.02 11.56 0.01
C THR A 464 20.32 11.23 1.33
N LEU A 465 19.34 12.04 1.71
CA LEU A 465 18.43 11.80 2.82
C LEU A 465 17.19 11.06 2.33
N LEU A 466 16.95 9.87 2.88
CA LEU A 466 15.84 9.00 2.48
C LEU A 466 14.74 8.98 3.55
N LEU A 467 13.52 9.38 3.17
CA LEU A 467 12.33 9.42 4.01
C LEU A 467 11.38 8.31 3.58
N ALA A 468 10.98 7.43 4.49
CA ALA A 468 9.90 6.49 4.25
C ALA A 468 8.58 7.06 4.76
N GLU A 469 7.58 7.15 3.89
CA GLU A 469 6.20 7.04 4.33
C GLU A 469 5.92 5.56 4.62
N ALA A 470 6.06 5.18 5.88
CA ALA A 470 5.68 3.86 6.35
C ALA A 470 4.71 4.00 7.53
N PHE A 471 3.75 3.10 7.58
CA PHE A 471 2.77 2.97 8.67
C PHE A 471 2.79 1.53 9.18
N TRP A 472 1.79 1.15 9.97
CA TRP A 472 1.57 -0.22 10.47
C TRP A 472 2.58 -0.69 11.53
N MET A 473 3.03 0.21 12.41
CA MET A 473 3.96 -0.10 13.50
C MET A 473 5.33 -0.60 12.99
N MET A 474 5.72 -0.18 11.79
CA MET A 474 6.99 -0.53 11.15
C MET A 474 8.05 0.56 11.25
N GLU A 475 7.77 1.66 11.95
CA GLU A 475 8.63 2.83 12.02
C GLU A 475 10.03 2.44 12.50
N GLY A 476 10.10 1.71 13.62
CA GLY A 476 11.35 1.15 14.14
C GLY A 476 12.06 0.26 13.13
N TYR A 477 11.34 -0.66 12.49
CA TYR A 477 11.91 -1.56 11.48
C TYR A 477 12.53 -0.81 10.28
N PHE A 478 11.86 0.22 9.76
CA PHE A 478 12.35 1.01 8.64
C PHE A 478 13.64 1.77 8.96
N VAL A 479 13.72 2.40 10.12
CA VAL A 479 14.90 3.22 10.46
C VAL A 479 16.03 2.41 11.09
N ARG A 480 15.68 1.50 12.00
CA ARG A 480 16.65 0.71 12.77
C ARG A 480 17.20 -0.46 11.98
N THR A 481 16.36 -1.20 11.24
CA THR A 481 16.79 -2.43 10.56
C THR A 481 17.08 -2.19 9.07
N LEU A 482 16.13 -1.58 8.35
CA LEU A 482 16.29 -1.29 6.93
C LEU A 482 17.23 -0.09 6.66
N GLY A 483 17.50 0.73 7.68
CA GLY A 483 18.44 1.85 7.61
C GLY A 483 17.90 3.08 6.89
N MET A 484 16.59 3.21 6.73
CA MET A 484 16.00 4.45 6.23
C MET A 484 16.40 5.61 7.15
N HIS A 485 16.72 6.77 6.58
CA HIS A 485 17.20 7.88 7.41
C HIS A 485 16.08 8.44 8.28
N ARG A 486 14.87 8.55 7.71
CA ARG A 486 13.69 9.09 8.35
C ARG A 486 12.44 8.26 8.05
N VAL A 487 11.47 8.26 8.95
CA VAL A 487 10.17 7.60 8.78
C VAL A 487 9.04 8.46 9.33
N TYR A 488 7.87 8.41 8.71
CA TYR A 488 6.70 9.17 9.16
C TYR A 488 6.27 8.83 10.59
N ASN A 489 5.78 9.84 11.31
CA ASN A 489 5.19 9.69 12.65
C ASN A 489 3.81 10.34 12.69
N SER A 490 2.80 9.63 12.18
CA SER A 490 1.40 10.11 12.19
C SER A 490 0.82 10.24 13.61
N ALA A 491 1.37 9.51 14.59
CA ALA A 491 0.97 9.62 15.99
C ALA A 491 1.15 11.03 16.54
N PHE A 492 2.19 11.77 16.11
CA PHE A 492 2.37 13.19 16.49
C PHE A 492 1.13 14.02 16.13
N MET A 493 0.66 13.90 14.88
CA MET A 493 -0.47 14.68 14.40
C MET A 493 -1.78 14.26 15.07
N HIS A 494 -2.13 12.98 14.99
CA HIS A 494 -3.43 12.48 15.46
C HIS A 494 -3.58 12.65 16.97
N MET A 495 -2.59 12.24 17.76
CA MET A 495 -2.73 12.26 19.22
C MET A 495 -2.71 13.67 19.79
N LEU A 496 -1.91 14.59 19.23
CA LEU A 496 -1.91 16.00 19.68
C LEU A 496 -3.19 16.73 19.25
N ARG A 497 -3.74 16.42 18.07
CA ARG A 497 -5.03 16.96 17.60
C ARG A 497 -6.15 16.53 18.53
N ASP A 498 -6.22 15.23 18.83
CA ASP A 498 -7.32 14.62 19.58
C ASP A 498 -7.15 14.73 21.12
N GLU A 499 -6.07 15.37 21.58
CA GLU A 499 -5.71 15.50 23.02
C GLU A 499 -5.52 14.16 23.72
N ASP A 500 -5.12 13.14 22.97
CA ASP A 500 -4.69 11.82 23.44
C ASP A 500 -3.26 11.90 24.04
N ASN A 501 -3.04 12.87 24.92
CA ASN A 501 -1.71 13.27 25.40
C ASN A 501 -0.97 12.13 26.13
N ALA A 502 -1.69 11.36 26.94
CA ALA A 502 -1.14 10.19 27.63
C ALA A 502 -0.61 9.13 26.65
N LYS A 503 -1.30 8.92 25.52
CA LYS A 503 -0.84 7.99 24.46
C LYS A 503 0.42 8.54 23.80
N TYR A 504 0.45 9.83 23.45
CA TYR A 504 1.63 10.40 22.80
C TYR A 504 2.86 10.43 23.73
N ARG A 505 2.68 10.76 25.01
CA ARG A 505 3.73 10.64 26.03
C ARG A 505 4.23 9.20 26.17
N SER A 506 3.34 8.22 26.10
CA SER A 506 3.72 6.79 26.08
C SER A 506 4.55 6.45 24.84
N VAL A 507 4.19 6.95 23.65
CA VAL A 507 4.99 6.78 22.42
C VAL A 507 6.41 7.34 22.60
N MET A 508 6.53 8.54 23.18
CA MET A 508 7.85 9.15 23.46
C MET A 508 8.66 8.31 24.45
N LYS A 509 8.07 7.91 25.58
CA LYS A 509 8.74 7.09 26.61
C LYS A 509 9.19 5.74 26.05
N ASN A 510 8.29 5.02 25.37
CA ASN A 510 8.59 3.72 24.75
C ASN A 510 9.72 3.83 23.72
N THR A 511 9.72 4.91 22.91
CA THR A 511 10.80 5.13 21.93
C THR A 511 12.14 5.37 22.62
N LEU A 512 12.17 6.21 23.66
CA LEU A 512 13.39 6.50 24.42
C LEU A 512 13.93 5.29 25.18
N GLU A 513 13.03 4.48 25.76
CA GLU A 513 13.40 3.25 26.48
C GLU A 513 13.92 2.16 25.53
N PHE A 514 13.33 2.05 24.34
CA PHE A 514 13.75 1.06 23.35
C PHE A 514 15.05 1.46 22.65
N ASP A 515 15.07 2.62 22.00
CA ASP A 515 16.25 3.18 21.34
C ASP A 515 16.04 4.68 21.01
N PRO A 516 16.68 5.62 21.75
CA PRO A 516 16.55 7.05 21.50
C PRO A 516 16.91 7.48 20.07
N GLN A 517 17.74 6.72 19.35
CA GLN A 517 18.11 7.05 17.97
C GLN A 517 16.91 7.02 17.02
N ILE A 518 15.85 6.29 17.35
CA ILE A 518 14.61 6.28 16.55
C ILE A 518 13.91 7.65 16.63
N MET A 519 13.95 8.32 17.79
CA MET A 519 13.24 9.59 17.97
C MET A 519 13.75 10.68 17.02
N LYS A 520 15.08 10.79 16.81
CA LYS A 520 15.64 11.74 15.82
C LYS A 520 15.36 11.39 14.37
N ARG A 521 14.73 10.23 14.10
CA ARG A 521 14.42 9.75 12.76
C ARG A 521 12.96 9.88 12.39
N TYR A 522 12.09 10.30 13.30
CA TYR A 522 10.71 10.60 12.96
C TYR A 522 10.60 11.82 12.05
N VAL A 523 9.70 11.76 11.07
CA VAL A 523 9.16 12.92 10.37
C VAL A 523 7.87 13.31 11.07
N ASN A 524 7.89 14.41 11.81
CA ASN A 524 6.72 14.95 12.47
C ASN A 524 6.06 15.99 11.55
N PHE A 525 4.73 16.05 11.54
CA PHE A 525 3.97 17.00 10.74
C PHE A 525 2.62 17.31 11.41
N MET A 526 2.08 18.51 11.15
CA MET A 526 0.72 18.87 11.54
C MET A 526 -0.30 18.57 10.42
N ASN A 527 0.18 18.50 9.18
CA ASN A 527 -0.56 17.98 8.05
C ASN A 527 0.41 17.51 6.96
N ASN A 528 -0.07 16.66 6.08
CA ASN A 528 0.59 16.27 4.84
C ASN A 528 -0.44 16.41 3.68
N PRO A 529 -0.09 16.07 2.44
CA PRO A 529 -1.02 16.16 1.30
C PRO A 529 -2.30 15.29 1.43
N ASP A 530 -2.20 14.15 2.13
CA ASP A 530 -3.30 13.19 2.28
C ASP A 530 -4.20 13.50 3.49
N GLU A 531 -3.76 14.39 4.38
CA GLU A 531 -4.46 14.80 5.59
C GLU A 531 -5.22 16.12 5.43
N LYS A 532 -6.10 16.42 6.39
CA LYS A 532 -6.75 17.74 6.49
C LYS A 532 -5.71 18.83 6.73
N THR A 533 -6.01 20.07 6.34
CA THR A 533 -5.10 21.21 6.56
C THR A 533 -4.83 21.43 8.05
N ALA A 534 -3.65 21.97 8.39
CA ALA A 534 -3.31 22.23 9.79
C ALA A 534 -4.31 23.18 10.48
N ILE A 535 -4.89 24.13 9.74
CA ILE A 535 -5.93 25.03 10.24
C ILE A 535 -7.22 24.28 10.55
N GLU A 536 -7.65 23.34 9.70
CA GLU A 536 -8.84 22.54 9.98
C GLU A 536 -8.63 21.62 11.18
N GLN A 537 -7.41 21.11 11.36
CA GLN A 537 -7.10 20.18 12.45
C GLN A 537 -6.85 20.86 13.81
N PHE A 538 -6.13 21.99 13.84
CA PHE A 538 -5.66 22.62 15.07
C PHE A 538 -6.18 24.05 15.29
N GLY A 539 -6.95 24.60 14.34
CA GLY A 539 -7.34 26.01 14.34
C GLY A 539 -6.18 26.95 14.01
N ASN A 540 -6.31 28.22 14.39
CA ASN A 540 -5.30 29.27 14.18
C ASN A 540 -4.90 29.99 15.49
N GLY A 541 -5.21 29.38 16.65
CA GLY A 541 -4.94 29.93 17.98
C GLY A 541 -3.79 29.24 18.71
N ASP A 542 -3.83 29.27 20.04
CA ASP A 542 -2.74 28.79 20.90
C ASP A 542 -2.43 27.30 20.72
N LYS A 543 -3.43 26.46 20.45
CA LYS A 543 -3.20 25.02 20.16
C LYS A 543 -2.35 24.81 18.92
N TYR A 544 -2.66 25.51 17.83
CA TYR A 544 -1.87 25.46 16.60
C TYR A 544 -0.41 25.83 16.86
N PHE A 545 -0.16 26.96 17.53
CA PHE A 545 1.21 27.43 17.77
C PHE A 545 1.95 26.60 18.82
N GLY A 546 1.25 26.04 19.80
CA GLY A 546 1.82 25.10 20.77
C GLY A 546 2.30 23.81 20.10
N VAL A 547 1.46 23.22 19.24
CA VAL A 547 1.84 22.03 18.46
C VAL A 547 2.92 22.37 17.42
N ALA A 548 2.88 23.53 16.77
CA ALA A 548 3.94 23.99 15.86
C ALA A 548 5.28 24.19 16.59
N ALA A 549 5.26 24.67 17.83
CA ALA A 549 6.46 24.77 18.67
C ALA A 549 7.00 23.37 18.98
N MET A 550 6.14 22.41 19.38
CA MET A 550 6.57 21.01 19.57
C MET A 550 7.16 20.41 18.28
N LEU A 551 6.52 20.65 17.14
CA LEU A 551 6.96 20.16 15.83
C LEU A 551 8.43 20.51 15.56
N VAL A 552 8.83 21.75 15.81
CA VAL A 552 10.19 22.24 15.50
C VAL A 552 11.20 22.06 16.64
N THR A 553 10.76 21.70 17.84
CA THR A 553 11.61 21.55 19.03
C THR A 553 11.79 20.12 19.54
N LEU A 554 11.01 19.16 19.05
CA LEU A 554 11.31 17.73 19.22
C LEU A 554 12.44 17.28 18.29
N PRO A 555 13.23 16.26 18.68
CA PRO A 555 14.11 15.56 17.75
C PRO A 555 13.30 14.94 16.59
N GLY A 556 13.91 14.90 15.41
CA GLY A 556 13.24 14.43 14.18
C GLY A 556 13.29 15.46 13.05
N LEU A 557 12.68 15.16 11.92
CA LEU A 557 12.54 16.08 10.80
C LEU A 557 11.16 16.77 10.90
N PRO A 558 11.09 18.08 11.17
CA PRO A 558 9.85 18.82 11.06
C PRO A 558 9.47 19.02 9.59
N MET A 559 8.26 18.60 9.24
CA MET A 559 7.67 18.83 7.92
C MET A 559 6.48 19.79 8.03
N ILE A 560 6.56 20.89 7.29
CA ILE A 560 5.53 21.92 7.17
C ILE A 560 4.73 21.65 5.90
N GLY A 561 3.40 21.53 6.04
CA GLY A 561 2.52 21.26 4.91
C GLY A 561 2.35 22.46 3.96
N HIS A 562 1.88 22.19 2.74
CA HIS A 562 1.52 23.24 1.78
C HIS A 562 0.42 24.13 2.38
N GLY A 563 0.60 25.45 2.34
CA GLY A 563 -0.37 26.42 2.84
C GLY A 563 -0.44 26.54 4.37
N GLN A 564 0.35 25.76 5.13
CA GLN A 564 0.30 25.75 6.59
C GLN A 564 0.69 27.09 7.20
N ILE A 565 1.71 27.76 6.65
CA ILE A 565 2.19 29.07 7.12
C ILE A 565 1.21 30.17 6.72
N GLU A 566 0.70 30.08 5.49
CA GLU A 566 -0.23 31.04 4.90
C GLU A 566 -1.66 30.91 5.47
N GLY A 567 -1.97 29.80 6.14
CA GLY A 567 -3.27 29.55 6.75
C GLY A 567 -4.36 29.07 5.79
N PHE A 568 -3.97 28.48 4.64
CA PHE A 568 -4.92 27.96 3.66
C PHE A 568 -5.73 26.79 4.21
N ARG A 569 -7.02 26.75 3.85
CA ARG A 569 -7.99 25.74 4.29
C ARG A 569 -8.30 24.73 3.20
N GLU A 570 -8.09 25.07 1.93
CA GLU A 570 -8.28 24.12 0.83
C GLU A 570 -7.25 22.99 0.91
N LYS A 571 -7.75 21.75 0.94
CA LYS A 571 -6.92 20.54 0.83
C LYS A 571 -6.73 20.20 -0.64
N TYR A 572 -5.47 20.02 -1.05
CA TYR A 572 -5.12 19.69 -2.43
C TYR A 572 -4.79 18.20 -2.56
N GLY A 573 -5.65 17.47 -3.29
CA GLY A 573 -5.34 16.13 -3.77
C GLY A 573 -4.24 16.14 -4.84
N MET A 574 -3.79 14.94 -5.23
CA MET A 574 -2.72 14.75 -6.21
C MET A 574 -3.12 15.15 -7.65
N GLU A 575 -4.41 15.32 -7.89
CA GLU A 575 -5.06 15.68 -9.15
C GLU A 575 -5.28 17.17 -9.36
N TYR A 576 -4.87 18.02 -8.41
CA TYR A 576 -5.09 19.46 -8.50
C TYR A 576 -4.02 20.14 -9.36
N ARG A 577 -4.48 20.97 -10.31
CA ARG A 577 -3.61 21.79 -11.16
C ARG A 577 -3.54 23.26 -10.71
N ARG A 578 -4.49 23.70 -9.88
CA ARG A 578 -4.61 25.07 -9.38
C ARG A 578 -5.41 25.07 -8.09
N ALA A 579 -5.35 26.16 -7.33
CA ALA A 579 -6.29 26.38 -6.24
C ALA A 579 -7.68 26.72 -6.81
N TYR A 580 -8.73 26.09 -6.29
CA TYR A 580 -10.11 26.43 -6.66
C TYR A 580 -10.67 27.53 -5.76
N TRP A 581 -10.17 27.62 -4.54
CA TRP A 581 -10.52 28.68 -3.62
C TRP A 581 -9.55 29.86 -3.84
N ASP A 582 -10.11 31.07 -3.85
CA ASP A 582 -9.32 32.30 -3.91
C ASP A 582 -8.97 32.75 -2.49
N GLU A 583 -8.21 31.88 -1.78
CA GLU A 583 -7.79 32.15 -0.41
C GLU A 583 -6.69 33.21 -0.39
N GLN A 584 -6.87 34.22 0.46
CA GLN A 584 -5.82 35.20 0.75
C GLN A 584 -5.01 34.73 1.96
N PRO A 585 -3.68 34.86 1.95
CA PRO A 585 -2.86 34.52 3.10
C PRO A 585 -3.28 35.27 4.37
N ASP A 586 -3.28 34.58 5.51
CA ASP A 586 -3.54 35.20 6.82
C ASP A 586 -2.25 35.90 7.31
N GLU A 587 -2.14 37.19 7.02
CA GLU A 587 -1.01 38.03 7.42
C GLU A 587 -0.77 38.01 8.95
N GLY A 588 -1.82 37.88 9.75
CA GLY A 588 -1.72 37.80 11.21
C GLY A 588 -1.07 36.50 11.67
N LEU A 589 -1.50 35.38 11.08
CA LEU A 589 -0.92 34.06 11.32
C LEU A 589 0.55 34.01 10.87
N MET A 590 0.85 34.53 9.68
CA MET A 590 2.21 34.58 9.14
C MET A 590 3.15 35.43 10.00
N ALA A 591 2.70 36.61 10.43
CA ALA A 591 3.47 37.46 11.34
C ALA A 591 3.71 36.78 12.70
N HIS A 592 2.73 36.00 13.19
CA HIS A 592 2.88 35.25 14.43
C HIS A 592 3.90 34.11 14.27
N HIS A 593 3.87 33.36 13.16
CA HIS A 593 4.91 32.38 12.79
C HIS A 593 6.31 33.00 12.80
N GLU A 594 6.47 34.16 12.15
CA GLU A 594 7.74 34.87 12.10
C GLU A 594 8.24 35.24 13.49
N ARG A 595 7.33 35.62 14.40
CA ARG A 595 7.67 36.01 15.75
C ARG A 595 8.03 34.83 16.66
N VAL A 596 7.30 33.71 16.58
CA VAL A 596 7.39 32.64 17.60
C VAL A 596 7.96 31.32 17.09
N ILE A 597 7.75 30.96 15.82
CA ILE A 597 8.19 29.66 15.27
C ILE A 597 9.53 29.80 14.53
N TYR A 598 9.70 30.80 13.67
CA TYR A 598 10.94 30.94 12.87
C TYR A 598 12.20 31.06 13.73
N PRO A 599 12.21 31.75 14.89
CA PRO A 599 13.38 31.73 15.77
C PRO A 599 13.74 30.32 16.22
N LEU A 600 12.75 29.47 16.56
CA LEU A 600 12.99 28.09 16.97
C LEU A 600 13.56 27.25 15.82
N ILE A 601 13.03 27.42 14.60
CA ILE A 601 13.56 26.78 13.38
C ILE A 601 15.02 27.18 13.14
N ARG A 602 15.38 28.46 13.28
CA ARG A 602 16.77 28.91 13.10
C ARG A 602 17.71 28.34 14.17
N HIS A 603 17.20 28.00 15.34
CA HIS A 603 17.92 27.31 16.41
C HIS A 603 17.74 25.79 16.38
N ARG A 604 17.40 25.21 15.21
CA ARG A 604 17.20 23.76 15.03
C ARG A 604 18.34 22.92 15.61
N TYR A 605 19.58 23.43 15.64
CA TYR A 605 20.74 22.76 16.22
C TYR A 605 20.60 22.40 17.71
N LEU A 606 19.75 23.09 18.47
CA LEU A 606 19.45 22.79 19.88
C LEU A 606 18.57 21.56 20.06
N PHE A 607 17.76 21.25 19.04
CA PHE A 607 16.66 20.31 19.15
C PHE A 607 16.87 19.04 18.30
N ALA A 608 17.94 18.98 17.50
CA ALA A 608 18.06 18.02 16.38
C ALA A 608 18.47 16.62 16.83
N GLU A 609 19.28 16.58 17.87
CA GLU A 609 19.90 15.37 18.38
C GLU A 609 19.16 14.83 19.60
N VAL A 610 19.44 13.58 19.95
CA VAL A 610 18.81 12.89 21.10
C VAL A 610 19.77 12.69 22.26
N GLU A 611 21.07 12.96 22.08
CA GLU A 611 22.11 12.74 23.09
C GLU A 611 21.83 13.46 24.41
N ASN A 612 21.35 14.71 24.33
CA ASN A 612 21.01 15.54 25.49
C ASN A 612 19.50 15.71 25.67
N PHE A 613 18.68 14.90 25.00
CA PHE A 613 17.24 15.00 25.08
C PHE A 613 16.73 14.34 26.36
N LEU A 614 16.00 15.10 27.18
CA LEU A 614 15.41 14.62 28.42
C LEU A 614 13.92 14.94 28.46
N LEU A 615 13.09 13.91 28.63
CA LEU A 615 11.65 14.03 28.85
C LEU A 615 11.36 14.05 30.36
N TYR A 616 10.53 14.98 30.81
CA TYR A 616 10.18 15.15 32.23
C TYR A 616 8.72 14.79 32.50
N ASP A 617 8.50 14.21 33.68
CA ASP A 617 7.17 14.09 34.28
C ASP A 617 6.86 15.34 35.10
N VAL A 618 5.71 15.97 34.82
CA VAL A 618 5.23 17.13 35.56
C VAL A 618 4.17 16.64 36.55
N PHE A 619 4.52 16.63 37.82
CA PHE A 619 3.63 16.16 38.88
C PHE A 619 2.65 17.26 39.33
N THR A 620 1.39 16.89 39.49
CA THR A 620 0.39 17.75 40.16
C THR A 620 0.66 17.81 41.66
N PRO A 621 0.06 18.76 42.40
CA PRO A 621 0.16 18.80 43.87
C PRO A 621 -0.25 17.51 44.59
N GLU A 622 -1.08 16.68 43.94
CA GLU A 622 -1.55 15.38 44.45
C GLU A 622 -0.56 14.22 44.18
N GLY A 623 0.56 14.49 43.51
CA GLY A 623 1.61 13.49 43.22
C GLY A 623 1.34 12.60 42.02
N VAL A 624 0.38 12.96 41.15
CA VAL A 624 0.10 12.25 39.88
C VAL A 624 0.76 13.01 38.72
N VAL A 625 1.22 12.29 37.70
CA VAL A 625 1.76 12.92 36.48
C VAL A 625 0.63 13.57 35.69
N ASN A 626 0.77 14.85 35.36
CA ASN A 626 -0.13 15.53 34.43
C ASN A 626 0.26 15.17 33.00
N GLU A 627 -0.47 14.21 32.42
CA GLU A 627 -0.25 13.75 31.04
C GLU A 627 -0.57 14.84 30.00
N ASP A 628 -1.25 15.93 30.36
CA ASP A 628 -1.56 17.02 29.44
C ASP A 628 -0.37 18.00 29.26
N ILE A 629 0.70 17.83 30.04
CA ILE A 629 1.91 18.68 29.96
C ILE A 629 3.07 17.90 29.34
N PHE A 630 3.55 18.42 28.21
CA PHE A 630 4.80 18.02 27.59
C PHE A 630 5.93 18.92 28.09
N ALA A 631 6.88 18.35 28.83
CA ALA A 631 8.05 19.06 29.30
C ALA A 631 9.31 18.30 28.92
N TYR A 632 10.20 18.92 28.14
CA TYR A 632 11.46 18.31 27.74
C TYR A 632 12.56 19.35 27.56
N SER A 633 13.80 18.92 27.74
CA SER A 633 14.98 19.73 27.46
C SER A 633 15.84 19.08 26.39
N ASN A 634 16.61 19.91 25.69
CA ASN A 634 17.61 19.45 24.75
C ASN A 634 18.76 20.46 24.64
N GLY A 635 19.82 20.05 23.97
CA GLY A 635 20.96 20.90 23.64
C GLY A 635 21.84 20.26 22.59
N PRO A 636 22.82 21.01 22.08
CA PRO A 636 23.73 20.50 21.06
C PRO A 636 24.61 19.39 21.63
N SER A 637 25.00 18.44 20.78
CA SER A 637 25.83 17.29 21.14
C SER A 637 27.16 17.67 21.81
N SER A 638 27.66 16.74 22.63
CA SER A 638 28.91 16.88 23.39
C SER A 638 30.08 16.97 22.41
N GLY A 639 30.64 18.17 22.24
CA GLY A 639 31.70 18.45 21.26
C GLY A 639 31.44 19.66 20.35
N SER A 640 30.22 20.18 20.34
CA SER A 640 29.84 21.40 19.61
C SER A 640 30.45 22.71 20.16
N GLY A 641 31.09 22.66 21.33
CA GLY A 641 31.65 23.84 22.02
C GLY A 641 30.62 24.82 22.59
N GLN A 642 29.32 24.51 22.47
CA GLN A 642 28.21 25.36 22.91
C GLN A 642 27.51 24.79 24.16
N ALA A 643 27.40 25.61 25.21
CA ALA A 643 26.74 25.26 26.48
C ALA A 643 25.24 25.63 26.52
N GLU A 644 24.65 25.94 25.37
CA GLU A 644 23.24 26.34 25.28
C GLU A 644 22.32 25.14 25.53
N ARG A 645 21.22 25.38 26.23
CA ARG A 645 20.18 24.38 26.54
C ARG A 645 18.82 25.04 26.38
N ALA A 646 17.87 24.29 25.86
CA ALA A 646 16.49 24.70 25.74
C ALA A 646 15.59 23.84 26.63
N LEU A 647 14.63 24.45 27.29
CA LEU A 647 13.53 23.78 28.01
C LEU A 647 12.23 24.18 27.31
N VAL A 648 11.47 23.19 26.87
CA VAL A 648 10.15 23.36 26.26
C VAL A 648 9.11 22.81 27.22
N VAL A 649 8.10 23.61 27.52
CA VAL A 649 6.96 23.22 28.34
C VAL A 649 5.69 23.65 27.61
N TYR A 650 4.82 22.70 27.31
CA TYR A 650 3.56 22.95 26.63
C TYR A 650 2.43 22.16 27.28
N HIS A 651 1.32 22.85 27.56
CA HIS A 651 0.09 22.25 28.08
C HIS A 651 -0.89 22.09 26.91
N ASN A 652 -1.10 20.85 26.45
CA ASN A 652 -1.95 20.53 25.30
C ASN A 652 -3.37 20.18 25.75
N LYS A 653 -4.08 21.14 26.34
CA LYS A 653 -5.48 20.97 26.76
C LYS A 653 -6.19 22.31 26.84
N TYR A 654 -7.43 22.34 26.36
CA TYR A 654 -8.27 23.54 26.37
C TYR A 654 -8.81 23.92 27.75
#